data_AF-A0A7C9PFY5-F1
#
_entry.id   AF-A0A7C9PFY5-F1
#
_cell.length_a   1.000
_cell.length_b   1.000
_cell.length_c   1.000
_cell.angle_alpha   90.00
_cell.angle_beta   90.00
_cell.angle_gamma   90.00
#
_symmetry.space_group_name_H-M   'P 1'
#
loop_
_entity.id
_entity.type
_entity.pdbx_description
1 polymer ?
#
loop_
_entity_poly.entity_id
_entity_poly.type
_entity_poly.pdbx_seq_one_letter_code
_entity_poly.pdbx_strand_id
1 'polypeptide(L)'
;MSDTPPRHCIAHRPAALDRRATKRRAPECLPSRGQALRVLVLAVGLAAAAMPGQAAPSSATKRAPPANAGSSADAPADYQVRPTPDWVVTPALAELEKLPVASAALQVLLQEDQTRLGPQGAERYVRVVRRLQDRAGLESGAQWQIDFDPSYQRLVLHTVAVWRDGRRQDRLPGLKVKMLQRETQLERQIYDGRVTASIVPEDIRVGDRMELAYSLVGENPVFRGRHVDMDWSMSHRGPVAWSRQRLLVPAGRTIQLSVDERLHQVSRQTRQGQTEIWVERRQAPMYVWENQSAPAAYLADQQQYSEFERWEDVAGWAERLFEGTAAPGAEVLAQAQRLRRATPRETVEAVLDFVQQEIRYFGTEIGPASHQPAAPEKVLRQRFGDCKDKVALAVALLRPLGVAAEPLLVSTLWRGDAARLLPSPLAFNHAILTVPLDGRQLVLDPTRSLQSGPLEARQSLGLGVGLPARAGAGLMTLPAAVEHLKVEVSDLIRFERLSEDPVLEARWTYHGENAEQVRQLAQAGQLQELQKWLAGEYARSYPGAQTVGELSVENLAGQHAVRLSQRFALHQYLKLAEEKYLQGEFGLVGVMQALRLPDQAPRTRDLSLGAGGQFRHVLRMEFPEDVFSRPGQTRGEEGDRHTRVRWRQTLEPRAAEVQVDATVQDTVITPTQWQAHREALVKLWPRLSNQISLATLRPAQADVLRERLRALDAGQNTRVSMRSQVQRDAQQGLLVVDAQLQSGRLPTPAQVTLLRRKIVHLDHLGRPEEGREAARQALALDPQHLELREAAAENALALGDAEEALRLVGPLLEGGTSASAQMVAGRALYQAGEVARALQYFQRAVNLQPEGERAYALIWERLAMRRLGQTPPLASPRPTGWPGHLLALVEGRLAEPEARVLAMEGGGDTATGQRCELFFYLAELQQAAGDSRTAMRFYQQAVDTQLTEFVEHGMARLALKRAGAAR
;
A
#
# COMPACT_ATOMS: atom_id res chain seq x y z
N MET A 1 28.53 41.69 -28.04
CA MET A 1 28.00 40.82 -29.09
C MET A 1 27.03 39.88 -28.39
N SER A 2 25.81 40.31 -28.02
CA SER A 2 24.64 40.57 -28.89
C SER A 2 24.34 39.30 -29.72
N ASP A 3 23.19 38.63 -29.63
CA ASP A 3 21.84 39.18 -29.67
C ASP A 3 20.77 38.26 -29.06
N THR A 4 19.72 38.89 -28.54
CA THR A 4 18.33 38.44 -28.39
C THR A 4 17.46 39.63 -28.85
N PRO A 5 16.12 39.55 -29.05
CA PRO A 5 15.21 38.62 -29.73
C PRO A 5 14.31 39.40 -30.77
N PRO A 6 13.11 38.92 -31.17
CA PRO A 6 11.85 39.56 -30.69
C PRO A 6 10.72 38.53 -30.42
N ARG A 7 9.88 38.59 -29.36
CA ARG A 7 8.76 39.51 -28.98
C ARG A 7 7.65 39.68 -30.03
N HIS A 8 6.44 39.19 -29.73
CA HIS A 8 5.28 40.05 -29.43
C HIS A 8 4.10 39.32 -28.76
N CYS A 9 3.53 40.00 -27.77
CA CYS A 9 2.34 39.69 -26.97
C CYS A 9 1.07 40.30 -27.57
N ILE A 10 -0.09 39.97 -26.94
CA ILE A 10 -1.26 40.81 -26.55
C ILE A 10 -2.56 40.01 -26.83
N ALA A 11 -3.22 39.40 -25.84
CA ALA A 11 -4.14 39.93 -24.81
C ALA A 11 -5.61 40.02 -25.26
N HIS A 12 -6.52 39.38 -24.50
CA HIS A 12 -7.72 40.04 -23.97
C HIS A 12 -8.33 39.22 -22.82
N ARG A 13 -8.86 39.96 -21.84
CA ARG A 13 -9.46 39.58 -20.54
C ARG A 13 -10.90 40.19 -20.55
N PRO A 14 -11.69 40.17 -19.46
CA PRO A 14 -12.64 39.16 -18.96
C PRO A 14 -14.12 39.67 -18.88
N ALA A 15 -15.08 38.78 -18.58
CA ALA A 15 -16.41 39.04 -17.94
C ALA A 15 -17.25 37.74 -17.99
N ALA A 16 -18.17 37.36 -17.10
CA ALA A 16 -18.60 37.83 -15.79
C ALA A 16 -19.40 36.69 -15.10
N LEU A 17 -19.36 36.69 -13.76
CA LEU A 17 -20.34 36.23 -12.77
C LEU A 17 -21.50 35.32 -13.23
N ASP A 18 -21.61 34.13 -12.61
CA ASP A 18 -22.85 33.81 -11.91
C ASP A 18 -22.59 33.07 -10.58
N ARG A 19 -23.28 33.54 -9.54
CA ARG A 19 -23.23 33.06 -8.16
C ARG A 19 -24.33 32.02 -7.99
N ARG A 20 -23.99 30.81 -7.56
CA ARG A 20 -24.88 30.05 -6.65
C ARG A 20 -24.08 29.03 -5.83
N ALA A 21 -24.19 29.23 -4.53
CA ALA A 21 -23.58 28.43 -3.49
C ALA A 21 -24.18 27.02 -3.42
N THR A 22 -23.33 26.02 -3.27
CA THR A 22 -23.63 24.86 -2.43
C THR A 22 -22.37 24.47 -1.66
N LYS A 23 -22.47 24.53 -0.33
CA LYS A 23 -21.46 24.07 0.63
C LYS A 23 -21.16 22.60 0.38
N ARG A 24 -19.95 22.26 -0.05
CA ARG A 24 -19.35 20.93 0.16
C ARG A 24 -18.09 21.12 0.98
N ARG A 25 -18.14 20.67 2.24
CA ARG A 25 -17.00 20.52 3.14
C ARG A 25 -15.95 19.65 2.44
N ALA A 26 -14.71 20.13 2.37
CA ALA A 26 -13.56 19.27 2.13
C ALA A 26 -13.46 18.29 3.31
N PRO A 27 -13.31 16.97 3.07
CA PRO A 27 -13.18 16.02 4.16
C PRO A 27 -11.79 16.15 4.78
N GLU A 28 -11.77 16.40 6.09
CA GLU A 28 -10.63 16.24 6.97
C GLU A 28 -10.01 14.84 6.74
N CYS A 29 -8.72 14.80 6.39
CA CYS A 29 -7.95 13.57 6.31
C CYS A 29 -7.73 12.98 7.71
N LEU A 30 -8.76 12.31 8.22
CA LEU A 30 -8.65 11.32 9.28
C LEU A 30 -8.00 10.06 8.70
N PRO A 31 -6.98 9.47 9.35
CA PRO A 31 -6.51 8.16 8.95
C PRO A 31 -7.66 7.16 9.14
N SER A 32 -8.09 6.53 8.04
CA SER A 32 -9.05 5.43 8.10
C SER A 32 -8.53 4.33 9.04
N ARG A 33 -9.43 3.64 9.76
CA ARG A 33 -9.12 2.49 10.64
C ARG A 33 -8.27 1.39 9.95
N GLY A 34 -8.22 1.36 8.61
CA GLY A 34 -7.34 0.47 7.84
C GLY A 34 -5.84 0.81 7.88
N GLN A 35 -5.45 2.04 8.26
CA GLN A 35 -4.03 2.41 8.42
C GLN A 35 -3.42 1.94 9.75
N ALA A 36 -4.23 1.78 10.81
CA ALA A 36 -3.77 1.22 12.08
C ALA A 36 -3.40 -0.27 11.96
N LEU A 37 -4.10 -1.03 11.10
CA LEU A 37 -3.77 -2.42 10.79
C LEU A 37 -2.54 -2.53 9.88
N ARG A 38 -2.31 -1.55 8.98
CA ARG A 38 -1.05 -1.43 8.23
C ARG A 38 0.14 -1.25 9.19
N VAL A 39 0.01 -0.48 10.27
CA VAL A 39 1.05 -0.36 11.30
C VAL A 39 1.24 -1.66 12.06
N LEU A 40 0.18 -2.43 12.35
CA LEU A 40 0.28 -3.71 13.08
C LEU A 40 0.90 -4.85 12.25
N VAL A 41 0.78 -4.83 10.91
CA VAL A 41 1.28 -5.88 10.01
C VAL A 41 2.53 -5.48 9.21
N LEU A 42 2.84 -4.18 9.05
CA LEU A 42 4.16 -3.68 8.61
C LEU A 42 5.13 -3.43 9.77
N ALA A 43 4.70 -3.45 11.05
CA ALA A 43 5.60 -3.48 12.20
C ALA A 43 6.13 -4.89 12.49
N VAL A 44 6.53 -5.63 11.45
CA VAL A 44 7.34 -6.87 11.53
C VAL A 44 8.80 -6.53 11.91
N GLY A 45 9.00 -5.56 12.80
CA GLY A 45 10.33 -5.10 13.23
C GLY A 45 10.44 -3.65 13.69
N LEU A 46 9.33 -2.93 13.91
CA LEU A 46 9.36 -1.59 14.48
C LEU A 46 8.59 -1.60 15.80
N ALA A 47 9.34 -1.67 16.90
CA ALA A 47 8.85 -1.33 18.22
C ALA A 47 8.11 0.01 18.14
N ALA A 48 6.86 0.03 18.60
CA ALA A 48 6.14 1.26 18.85
C ALA A 48 6.74 1.97 20.07
N ALA A 49 7.90 2.59 19.88
CA ALA A 49 8.37 3.72 20.66
C ALA A 49 7.99 5.00 19.91
N ALA A 50 6.68 5.30 19.90
CA ALA A 50 6.17 6.63 19.60
C ALA A 50 5.34 7.11 20.79
N MET A 51 5.68 8.29 21.30
CA MET A 51 4.97 9.04 22.34
C MET A 51 3.67 9.67 21.77
N PRO A 52 2.72 10.11 22.62
CA PRO A 52 1.29 10.10 22.30
C PRO A 52 0.81 11.31 21.48
N GLY A 53 -0.07 11.05 20.52
CA GLY A 53 -0.87 12.05 19.80
C GLY A 53 -2.36 11.68 19.80
N GLN A 54 -3.12 12.41 20.62
CA GLN A 54 -4.58 12.61 20.59
C GLN A 54 -5.49 11.42 20.22
N ALA A 55 -6.01 10.72 21.24
CA ALA A 55 -7.25 9.97 21.13
C ALA A 55 -8.41 10.80 21.71
N ALA A 56 -9.52 10.92 20.97
CA ALA A 56 -10.77 11.49 21.45
C ALA A 56 -11.44 10.54 22.48
N PRO A 57 -12.14 11.05 23.51
CA PRO A 57 -12.68 10.20 24.57
C PRO A 57 -13.90 9.42 24.10
N SER A 58 -13.86 8.09 24.25
CA SER A 58 -15.05 7.21 24.19
C SER A 58 -15.52 6.95 25.62
N SER A 59 -16.70 7.45 25.97
CA SER A 59 -17.36 7.22 27.25
C SER A 59 -17.86 5.78 27.39
N ALA A 60 -17.24 5.00 28.28
CA ALA A 60 -17.85 3.79 28.82
C ALA A 60 -17.42 3.61 30.29
N THR A 61 -18.28 4.02 31.20
CA THR A 61 -18.18 3.79 32.64
C THR A 61 -18.28 2.32 32.99
N LYS A 62 -17.21 1.73 33.55
CA LYS A 62 -17.29 0.56 34.43
C LYS A 62 -16.42 0.79 35.67
N ARG A 63 -17.06 0.66 36.84
CA ARG A 63 -16.49 0.79 38.19
C ARG A 63 -15.31 -0.17 38.41
N ALA A 64 -14.19 0.35 38.91
CA ALA A 64 -13.10 -0.43 39.50
C ALA A 64 -13.40 -0.79 40.98
N PRO A 65 -12.93 -1.94 41.49
CA PRO A 65 -13.01 -2.30 42.91
C PRO A 65 -11.92 -1.60 43.76
N PRO A 66 -12.08 -1.50 45.10
CA PRO A 66 -11.25 -0.63 45.93
C PRO A 66 -9.89 -1.26 46.22
N ALA A 67 -8.82 -0.49 46.03
CA ALA A 67 -7.49 -0.82 46.50
C ALA A 67 -7.31 -0.27 47.93
N ASN A 68 -6.90 -1.13 48.86
CA ASN A 68 -6.43 -0.75 50.18
C ASN A 68 -5.11 -1.48 50.47
N ALA A 69 -4.01 -0.73 50.50
CA ALA A 69 -2.83 -0.93 51.38
C ALA A 69 -1.80 0.15 51.01
N GLY A 70 -1.51 1.04 51.97
CA GLY A 70 -0.76 2.26 51.78
C GLY A 70 0.71 2.05 51.40
N SER A 71 1.13 2.81 50.40
CA SER A 71 2.51 3.21 50.14
C SER A 71 2.56 4.72 50.29
N SER A 72 3.63 5.28 50.86
CA SER A 72 3.81 6.72 51.13
C SER A 72 3.99 7.59 49.87
N ALA A 73 3.37 7.22 48.74
CA ALA A 73 3.43 7.89 47.45
C ALA A 73 2.29 8.90 47.19
N ASP A 74 1.35 9.07 48.14
CA ASP A 74 0.11 9.86 47.98
C ASP A 74 0.22 11.35 48.35
N ALA A 75 1.43 11.92 48.48
CA ALA A 75 1.54 13.38 48.56
C ALA A 75 1.15 13.97 47.19
N PRO A 76 0.11 14.82 47.08
CA PRO A 76 -0.28 15.38 45.79
C PRO A 76 0.90 16.15 45.21
N ALA A 77 1.29 15.80 43.97
CA ALA A 77 2.32 16.54 43.25
C ALA A 77 1.94 18.02 43.20
N ASP A 78 2.89 18.87 43.54
CA ASP A 78 2.68 20.32 43.65
C ASP A 78 3.82 21.09 42.96
N TYR A 79 3.62 22.39 42.77
CA TYR A 79 4.59 23.30 42.21
C TYR A 79 4.88 24.46 43.15
N GLN A 80 6.07 25.02 43.00
CA GLN A 80 6.44 26.25 43.70
C GLN A 80 6.55 27.40 42.70
N VAL A 81 6.25 28.62 43.14
CA VAL A 81 6.53 29.83 42.36
C VAL A 81 7.72 30.52 43.01
N ARG A 82 8.81 30.72 42.26
CA ARG A 82 10.01 31.42 42.73
C ARG A 82 10.58 32.28 41.61
N PRO A 83 11.32 33.37 41.91
CA PRO A 83 12.06 34.11 40.89
C PRO A 83 13.03 33.21 40.12
N THR A 84 13.41 33.63 38.90
CA THR A 84 14.46 32.97 38.12
C THR A 84 15.76 32.94 38.93
N PRO A 85 16.47 31.80 38.99
CA PRO A 85 17.73 31.72 39.74
C PRO A 85 18.83 32.61 39.16
N ASP A 86 19.63 33.24 40.03
CA ASP A 86 20.69 34.19 39.63
C ASP A 86 21.80 33.58 38.75
N TRP A 87 21.95 32.25 38.78
CA TRP A 87 22.94 31.55 37.98
C TRP A 87 22.51 31.41 36.51
N VAL A 88 21.23 31.60 36.19
CA VAL A 88 20.68 31.47 34.83
C VAL A 88 21.06 32.69 34.00
N VAL A 89 21.56 32.45 32.78
CA VAL A 89 21.96 33.51 31.84
C VAL A 89 21.12 33.40 30.57
N THR A 90 20.15 34.29 30.38
CA THR A 90 19.15 34.19 29.30
C THR A 90 19.04 35.50 28.49
N PRO A 91 18.89 35.46 27.16
CA PRO A 91 18.83 36.66 26.32
C PRO A 91 17.53 37.45 26.53
N ALA A 92 17.58 38.76 26.31
CA ALA A 92 16.37 39.57 26.34
C ALA A 92 15.43 39.24 25.18
N LEU A 93 14.10 39.38 25.37
CA LEU A 93 13.14 39.10 24.29
C LEU A 93 13.41 39.96 23.03
N ALA A 94 13.81 41.22 23.20
CA ALA A 94 14.13 42.13 22.11
C ALA A 94 15.30 41.63 21.22
N GLU A 95 16.18 40.78 21.74
CA GLU A 95 17.23 40.13 20.95
C GLU A 95 16.65 38.98 20.14
N LEU A 96 15.78 38.16 20.76
CA LEU A 96 15.12 37.03 20.11
C LEU A 96 14.27 37.47 18.91
N GLU A 97 13.63 38.63 19.00
CA GLU A 97 12.79 39.17 17.92
C GLU A 97 13.55 39.53 16.66
N LYS A 98 14.85 39.83 16.78
CA LYS A 98 15.73 40.18 15.66
C LYS A 98 16.28 38.93 14.95
N LEU A 99 16.09 37.75 15.53
CA LEU A 99 16.63 36.53 14.97
C LEU A 99 15.81 36.04 13.78
N PRO A 100 16.48 35.61 12.70
CA PRO A 100 15.78 34.99 11.59
C PRO A 100 15.20 33.65 12.00
N VAL A 101 13.96 33.37 11.60
CA VAL A 101 13.29 32.08 11.78
C VAL A 101 12.37 31.85 10.59
N ALA A 102 12.31 30.61 10.11
CA ALA A 102 11.48 30.26 8.97
C ALA A 102 10.00 30.57 9.23
N SER A 103 9.26 30.96 8.19
CA SER A 103 7.83 31.25 8.30
C SER A 103 7.06 29.96 8.60
N ALA A 104 6.20 30.01 9.61
CA ALA A 104 5.34 28.91 10.04
C ALA A 104 4.19 29.46 10.89
N ALA A 105 3.09 28.71 11.00
CA ALA A 105 1.95 29.04 11.86
C ALA A 105 2.37 29.37 13.31
N LEU A 106 3.34 28.62 13.83
CA LEU A 106 4.00 28.83 15.11
C LEU A 106 5.51 28.87 14.91
N GLN A 107 6.19 29.86 15.51
CA GLN A 107 7.65 29.94 15.53
C GLN A 107 8.15 29.81 16.97
N VAL A 108 9.19 29.02 17.19
CA VAL A 108 9.87 28.93 18.49
C VAL A 108 11.04 29.91 18.47
N LEU A 109 10.91 31.05 19.13
CA LEU A 109 11.95 32.08 19.13
C LEU A 109 13.14 31.68 20.03
N LEU A 110 12.85 30.95 21.10
CA LEU A 110 13.87 30.41 22.00
C LEU A 110 13.42 29.05 22.52
N GLN A 111 14.32 28.09 22.47
CA GLN A 111 14.28 26.85 23.23
C GLN A 111 15.58 26.80 24.05
N GLU A 112 15.48 27.06 25.34
CA GLU A 112 16.64 27.16 26.21
C GLU A 112 16.54 26.17 27.37
N ASP A 113 17.64 25.46 27.58
CA ASP A 113 17.88 24.62 28.74
C ASP A 113 19.17 25.03 29.43
N GLN A 114 19.14 25.16 30.75
CA GLN A 114 20.36 25.32 31.53
C GLN A 114 20.30 24.35 32.70
N THR A 115 21.34 23.54 32.84
CA THR A 115 21.44 22.54 33.90
C THR A 115 22.63 22.85 34.78
N ARG A 116 22.40 22.95 36.09
CA ARG A 116 23.44 23.09 37.10
C ARG A 116 23.58 21.82 37.90
N LEU A 117 24.74 21.18 37.81
CA LEU A 117 25.04 19.99 38.60
C LEU A 117 25.45 20.40 40.02
N GLY A 118 24.80 19.81 41.02
CA GLY A 118 25.05 20.07 42.43
C GLY A 118 25.20 18.79 43.27
N PRO A 119 25.53 18.93 44.57
CA PRO A 119 25.67 17.80 45.48
C PRO A 119 24.35 17.09 45.81
N GLN A 120 23.20 17.76 45.62
CA GLN A 120 21.85 17.20 45.84
C GLN A 120 21.15 16.79 44.54
N GLY A 121 21.92 16.63 43.44
CA GLY A 121 21.41 16.40 42.09
C GLY A 121 21.48 17.65 41.21
N ALA A 122 20.89 17.57 40.02
CA ALA A 122 20.83 18.66 39.06
C ALA A 122 19.61 19.57 39.26
N GLU A 123 19.79 20.85 38.93
CA GLU A 123 18.71 21.82 38.74
C GLU A 123 18.68 22.21 37.26
N ARG A 124 17.60 21.84 36.56
CA ARG A 124 17.38 22.08 35.14
C ARG A 124 16.36 23.19 34.94
N TYR A 125 16.83 24.35 34.52
CA TYR A 125 16.02 25.50 34.13
C TYR A 125 15.67 25.43 32.64
N VAL A 126 14.40 25.63 32.31
CA VAL A 126 13.90 25.64 30.94
C VAL A 126 13.20 26.97 30.68
N ARG A 127 13.51 27.60 29.54
CA ARG A 127 12.77 28.75 29.02
C ARG A 127 12.41 28.54 27.55
N VAL A 128 11.13 28.73 27.24
CA VAL A 128 10.62 28.63 25.87
C VAL A 128 9.83 29.88 25.51
N VAL A 129 10.11 30.44 24.33
CA VAL A 129 9.37 31.57 23.77
C VAL A 129 8.79 31.17 22.42
N ARG A 130 7.47 31.29 22.27
CA ARG A 130 6.73 30.98 21.04
C ARG A 130 6.09 32.24 20.47
N ARG A 131 6.04 32.37 19.15
CA ARG A 131 5.26 33.40 18.42
C ARG A 131 4.13 32.71 17.65
N LEU A 132 2.90 33.18 17.83
CA LEU A 132 1.70 32.61 17.21
C LEU A 132 1.33 33.47 15.99
N GLN A 133 1.63 33.01 14.78
CA GLN A 133 1.47 33.86 13.57
C GLN A 133 0.07 33.83 12.97
N ASP A 134 -0.66 32.73 13.14
CA ASP A 134 -2.01 32.56 12.61
C ASP A 134 -2.89 31.73 13.55
N ARG A 135 -4.11 31.41 13.09
CA ARG A 135 -5.08 30.62 13.84
C ARG A 135 -4.58 29.19 14.14
N ALA A 136 -3.89 28.53 13.21
CA ALA A 136 -3.36 27.19 13.45
C ALA A 136 -2.23 27.22 14.49
N GLY A 137 -1.42 28.28 14.46
CA GLY A 137 -0.40 28.54 15.48
C GLY A 137 -1.03 28.76 16.84
N LEU A 138 -2.10 29.54 16.92
CA LEU A 138 -2.87 29.76 18.15
C LEU A 138 -3.40 28.44 18.72
N GLU A 139 -4.10 27.64 17.92
CA GLU A 139 -4.70 26.38 18.35
C GLU A 139 -3.65 25.36 18.84
N SER A 140 -2.49 25.32 18.20
CA SER A 140 -1.41 24.39 18.55
C SER A 140 -0.43 24.91 19.62
N GLY A 141 -0.39 26.21 19.87
CA GLY A 141 0.66 26.88 20.66
C GLY A 141 0.21 27.50 21.98
N ALA A 142 -1.09 27.72 22.17
CA ALA A 142 -1.66 28.51 23.28
C ALA A 142 -1.66 27.82 24.66
N GLN A 143 -1.05 26.63 24.78
CA GLN A 143 -0.99 25.88 26.03
C GLN A 143 0.39 25.25 26.25
N TRP A 144 0.69 25.00 27.52
CA TRP A 144 1.92 24.35 27.95
C TRP A 144 1.62 23.10 28.77
N GLN A 145 2.49 22.12 28.61
CA GLN A 145 2.51 20.88 29.37
C GLN A 145 3.95 20.69 29.82
N ILE A 146 4.13 20.47 31.12
CA ILE A 146 5.43 20.17 31.72
C ILE A 146 5.30 18.81 32.40
N ASP A 147 6.04 17.83 31.89
CA ASP A 147 6.07 16.48 32.45
C ASP A 147 7.27 16.33 33.38
N PHE A 148 7.05 15.77 34.57
CA PHE A 148 8.11 15.51 35.54
C PHE A 148 7.74 14.31 36.43
N ASP A 149 8.74 13.72 37.08
CA ASP A 149 8.53 12.64 38.05
C ASP A 149 8.55 13.22 39.47
N PRO A 150 7.41 13.28 40.17
CA PRO A 150 7.33 13.88 41.50
C PRO A 150 8.08 13.09 42.59
N SER A 151 8.51 11.84 42.32
CA SER A 151 9.24 11.03 43.30
C SER A 151 10.69 11.48 43.52
N TYR A 152 11.28 12.19 42.55
CA TYR A 152 12.64 12.75 42.68
C TYR A 152 12.81 14.15 42.07
N GLN A 153 11.81 14.69 41.36
CA GLN A 153 11.83 16.04 40.82
C GLN A 153 10.80 16.94 41.48
N ARG A 154 11.13 18.22 41.61
CA ARG A 154 10.21 19.27 42.03
C ARG A 154 10.09 20.32 40.93
N LEU A 155 8.86 20.71 40.62
CA LEU A 155 8.56 21.76 39.65
C LEU A 155 8.58 23.14 40.33
N VAL A 156 9.35 24.06 39.76
CA VAL A 156 9.39 25.47 40.16
C VAL A 156 9.03 26.33 38.95
N LEU A 157 7.92 27.06 38.98
CA LEU A 157 7.54 28.01 37.94
C LEU A 157 8.18 29.38 38.21
N HIS A 158 8.78 29.96 37.17
CA HIS A 158 9.44 31.26 37.22
C HIS A 158 8.69 32.33 36.43
N THR A 159 8.15 31.98 35.27
CA THR A 159 7.44 32.93 34.41
C THR A 159 6.39 32.22 33.57
N VAL A 160 5.21 32.83 33.48
CA VAL A 160 4.24 32.61 32.41
C VAL A 160 3.82 33.99 31.95
N ALA A 161 4.19 34.39 30.74
CA ALA A 161 3.95 35.74 30.25
C ALA A 161 3.46 35.75 28.80
N VAL A 162 2.72 36.80 28.46
CA VAL A 162 2.25 37.10 27.11
C VAL A 162 2.76 38.46 26.71
N TRP A 163 3.32 38.55 25.51
CA TRP A 163 3.80 39.79 24.93
C TRP A 163 2.90 40.17 23.75
N ARG A 164 2.21 41.30 23.89
CA ARG A 164 1.27 41.85 22.90
C ARG A 164 1.59 43.32 22.68
N ASP A 165 1.72 43.74 21.42
CA ASP A 165 2.03 45.13 21.05
C ASP A 165 3.26 45.69 21.78
N GLY A 166 4.29 44.85 21.96
CA GLY A 166 5.53 45.21 22.65
C GLY A 166 5.43 45.29 24.19
N ARG A 167 4.27 45.02 24.78
CA ARG A 167 4.06 45.06 26.24
C ARG A 167 4.02 43.66 26.84
N ARG A 168 4.81 43.44 27.90
CA ARG A 168 4.78 42.21 28.71
C ARG A 168 3.57 42.22 29.64
N GLN A 169 2.83 41.12 29.65
CA GLN A 169 1.75 40.86 30.58
C GLN A 169 2.11 39.62 31.38
N ASP A 170 2.36 39.78 32.68
CA ASP A 170 2.60 38.64 33.56
C ASP A 170 1.28 37.90 33.80
N ARG A 171 1.28 36.60 33.52
CA ARG A 171 0.12 35.74 33.64
C ARG A 171 0.27 34.70 34.74
N LEU A 172 1.44 34.61 35.40
CA LEU A 172 1.68 33.62 36.45
C LEU A 172 0.87 33.91 37.73
N PRO A 173 0.74 35.17 38.21
CA PRO A 173 -0.13 35.48 39.35
C PRO A 173 -1.59 35.13 39.05
N GLY A 174 -2.20 34.28 39.88
CA GLY A 174 -3.60 33.84 39.73
C GLY A 174 -3.83 32.75 38.66
N LEU A 175 -2.78 32.29 37.98
CA LEU A 175 -2.87 31.20 37.02
C LEU A 175 -3.25 29.89 37.69
N LYS A 176 -4.28 29.22 37.17
CA LYS A 176 -4.65 27.88 37.62
C LYS A 176 -3.84 26.83 36.86
N VAL A 177 -2.78 26.33 37.50
CA VAL A 177 -2.01 25.19 36.99
C VAL A 177 -2.75 23.91 37.41
N LYS A 178 -3.07 23.05 36.44
CA LYS A 178 -3.72 21.76 36.72
C LYS A 178 -2.65 20.66 36.74
N MET A 179 -2.48 19.99 37.87
CA MET A 179 -1.67 18.78 37.96
C MET A 179 -2.51 17.60 37.49
N LEU A 180 -2.09 16.99 36.38
CA LEU A 180 -2.78 15.88 35.76
C LEU A 180 -1.89 14.64 35.86
N GLN A 181 -2.37 13.61 36.53
CA GLN A 181 -1.76 12.30 36.46
C GLN A 181 -2.17 11.64 35.14
N ARG A 182 -1.30 11.73 34.15
CA ARG A 182 -1.53 11.17 32.81
C ARG A 182 -0.61 9.98 32.66
N GLU A 183 -1.11 8.81 33.03
CA GLU A 183 -0.42 7.53 32.83
C GLU A 183 -0.41 7.17 31.34
N THR A 184 0.40 7.90 30.55
CA THR A 184 0.43 7.80 29.08
C THR A 184 0.95 6.48 28.55
N GLN A 185 1.46 5.62 29.43
CA GLN A 185 1.97 4.29 29.10
C GLN A 185 1.09 3.16 29.66
N LEU A 186 -0.09 3.48 30.22
CA LEU A 186 -0.95 2.47 30.85
C LEU A 186 -1.53 1.48 29.82
N GLU A 187 -1.79 1.92 28.59
CA GLU A 187 -2.18 1.03 27.48
C GLU A 187 -1.08 0.02 27.14
N ARG A 188 0.18 0.34 27.49
CA ARG A 188 1.33 -0.57 27.40
C ARG A 188 1.59 -1.34 28.70
N GLN A 189 0.66 -1.26 29.65
CA GLN A 189 0.77 -1.91 30.97
C GLN A 189 1.95 -1.38 31.80
N ILE A 190 2.34 -0.12 31.61
CA ILE A 190 3.39 0.55 32.38
C ILE A 190 2.78 1.70 33.17
N TYR A 191 3.06 1.75 34.47
CA TYR A 191 2.73 2.83 35.38
C TYR A 191 4.03 3.51 35.82
N ASP A 192 4.27 4.72 35.33
CA ASP A 192 5.53 5.45 35.56
C ASP A 192 5.39 6.58 36.59
N GLY A 193 4.16 6.90 37.00
CA GLY A 193 3.89 7.88 38.06
C GLY A 193 4.21 9.33 37.66
N ARG A 194 4.41 9.61 36.37
CA ARG A 194 4.67 10.96 35.88
C ARG A 194 3.45 11.86 36.01
N VAL A 195 3.71 13.12 36.33
CA VAL A 195 2.68 14.16 36.45
C VAL A 195 2.91 15.22 35.38
N THR A 196 1.82 15.62 34.72
CA THR A 196 1.79 16.72 33.77
C THR A 196 1.21 17.97 34.43
N ALA A 197 2.01 19.04 34.56
CA ALA A 197 1.49 20.36 34.86
C ALA A 197 0.91 21.00 33.58
N SER A 198 -0.42 21.12 33.52
CA SER A 198 -1.16 21.72 32.41
C SER A 198 -1.42 23.20 32.68
N ILE A 199 -0.89 24.04 31.79
CA ILE A 199 -0.95 25.49 31.88
C ILE A 199 -1.70 26.02 30.66
N VAL A 200 -2.85 26.64 30.90
CA VAL A 200 -3.70 27.24 29.86
C VAL A 200 -3.94 28.71 30.20
N PRO A 201 -3.09 29.63 29.70
CA PRO A 201 -3.27 31.06 29.92
C PRO A 201 -4.51 31.58 29.18
N GLU A 202 -5.21 32.53 29.78
CA GLU A 202 -6.41 33.15 29.22
C GLU A 202 -6.08 34.30 28.26
N ASP A 203 -7.00 34.61 27.32
CA ASP A 203 -6.88 35.70 26.34
C ASP A 203 -5.59 35.65 25.52
N ILE A 204 -5.34 34.54 24.82
CA ILE A 204 -4.27 34.42 23.81
C ILE A 204 -4.82 34.72 22.42
N ARG A 205 -4.07 35.49 21.63
CA ARG A 205 -4.45 35.97 20.30
C ARG A 205 -3.36 35.72 19.26
N VAL A 206 -3.76 35.74 18.00
CA VAL A 206 -2.82 35.76 16.87
C VAL A 206 -1.94 37.01 16.97
N GLY A 207 -0.63 36.84 16.77
CA GLY A 207 0.40 37.86 16.92
C GLY A 207 1.11 37.87 18.28
N ASP A 208 0.52 37.23 19.30
CA ASP A 208 1.11 37.17 20.64
C ASP A 208 2.43 36.38 20.63
N ARG A 209 3.34 36.76 21.53
CA ARG A 209 4.41 35.86 21.97
C ARG A 209 4.11 35.33 23.35
N MET A 210 4.27 34.03 23.53
CA MET A 210 4.11 33.35 24.80
C MET A 210 5.46 32.94 25.34
N GLU A 211 5.66 33.18 26.64
CA GLU A 211 6.88 32.87 27.35
C GLU A 211 6.56 31.99 28.56
N LEU A 212 7.30 30.88 28.68
CA LEU A 212 7.28 30.00 29.83
C LEU A 212 8.71 29.84 30.34
N ALA A 213 8.90 29.96 31.65
CA ALA A 213 10.14 29.57 32.32
C ALA A 213 9.85 28.79 33.60
N TYR A 214 10.57 27.68 33.79
CA TYR A 214 10.44 26.80 34.96
C TYR A 214 11.76 26.07 35.25
N SER A 215 11.90 25.51 36.45
CA SER A 215 12.98 24.60 36.81
C SER A 215 12.43 23.25 37.27
N LEU A 216 13.12 22.18 36.90
CA LEU A 216 13.01 20.87 37.52
C LEU A 216 14.22 20.67 38.44
N VAL A 217 13.96 20.50 39.73
CA VAL A 217 14.99 20.32 40.74
C VAL A 217 15.02 18.87 41.20
N GLY A 218 16.15 18.20 41.01
CA GLY A 218 16.39 16.82 41.41
C GLY A 218 16.62 15.88 40.24
N GLU A 219 17.20 14.73 40.53
CA GLU A 219 17.57 13.71 39.56
C GLU A 219 17.20 12.33 40.06
N ASN A 220 17.06 11.39 39.13
CA ASN A 220 16.75 10.02 39.47
C ASN A 220 17.93 9.41 40.27
N PRO A 221 17.71 9.02 41.54
CA PRO A 221 18.77 8.49 42.39
C PRO A 221 19.35 7.16 41.87
N VAL A 222 18.68 6.49 40.92
CA VAL A 222 19.15 5.24 40.32
C VAL A 222 20.51 5.38 39.64
N PHE A 223 20.87 6.58 39.17
CA PHE A 223 22.17 6.85 38.56
C PHE A 223 23.29 7.10 39.58
N ARG A 224 22.99 7.04 40.89
CA ARG A 224 23.93 7.17 42.01
C ARG A 224 24.76 8.45 41.97
N GLY A 225 24.08 9.57 41.73
CA GLY A 225 24.69 10.90 41.67
C GLY A 225 25.41 11.21 40.35
N ARG A 226 25.46 10.28 39.40
CA ARG A 226 25.97 10.55 38.05
C ARG A 226 24.91 11.19 37.17
N HIS A 227 25.30 12.21 36.42
CA HIS A 227 24.44 12.91 35.46
C HIS A 227 24.50 12.22 34.10
N VAL A 228 23.32 11.98 33.53
CA VAL A 228 23.13 11.54 32.15
C VAL A 228 21.94 12.29 31.57
N ASP A 229 22.08 12.79 30.35
CA ASP A 229 21.00 13.49 29.65
C ASP A 229 21.10 13.27 28.14
N MET A 230 19.96 13.33 27.48
CA MET A 230 19.85 13.27 26.01
C MET A 230 18.71 14.18 25.59
N ASP A 231 19.04 15.23 24.84
CA ASP A 231 18.09 16.29 24.50
C ASP A 231 18.20 16.69 23.02
N TRP A 232 17.25 17.48 22.54
CA TRP A 232 17.05 17.80 21.13
C TRP A 232 17.18 19.30 20.88
N SER A 233 17.82 19.68 19.76
CA SER A 233 17.91 21.08 19.33
C SER A 233 16.80 21.55 18.39
N MET A 234 15.76 20.74 18.19
CA MET A 234 14.63 21.03 17.32
C MET A 234 13.29 20.89 18.04
N SER A 235 12.26 21.51 17.48
CA SER A 235 10.89 21.44 18.00
C SER A 235 9.93 20.87 16.96
N HIS A 236 9.00 20.02 17.41
CA HIS A 236 7.87 19.55 16.59
C HIS A 236 6.73 20.59 16.48
N ARG A 237 6.82 21.72 17.19
CA ARG A 237 5.79 22.77 17.17
C ARG A 237 6.00 23.79 16.05
N GLY A 238 7.24 23.97 15.62
CA GLY A 238 7.64 24.97 14.62
C GLY A 238 9.16 25.09 14.52
N PRO A 239 9.66 25.84 13.53
CA PRO A 239 11.09 26.14 13.41
C PRO A 239 11.61 26.92 14.62
N VAL A 240 12.86 26.65 15.01
CA VAL A 240 13.51 27.23 16.20
C VAL A 240 14.53 28.28 15.79
N ALA A 241 14.36 29.52 16.23
CA ALA A 241 15.32 30.59 15.94
C ALA A 241 16.65 30.38 16.68
N TRP A 242 16.58 29.97 17.95
CA TRP A 242 17.74 29.70 18.80
C TRP A 242 17.45 28.58 19.79
N SER A 243 18.14 27.46 19.62
CA SER A 243 18.24 26.39 20.62
C SER A 243 19.52 26.60 21.41
N ARG A 244 19.43 26.58 22.74
CA ARG A 244 20.57 26.82 23.62
C ARG A 244 20.54 25.86 24.79
N GLN A 245 21.66 25.20 25.02
CA GLN A 245 21.86 24.36 26.20
C GLN A 245 23.09 24.82 26.93
N ARG A 246 23.00 24.88 28.25
CA ARG A 246 24.11 25.22 29.12
C ARG A 246 24.23 24.18 30.21
N LEU A 247 25.43 23.64 30.40
CA LEU A 247 25.74 22.76 31.52
C LEU A 247 26.79 23.40 32.42
N LEU A 248 26.49 23.49 33.71
CA LEU A 248 27.42 23.92 34.75
C LEU A 248 27.88 22.72 35.57
N VAL A 249 29.14 22.34 35.38
CA VAL A 249 29.79 21.18 35.98
C VAL A 249 30.71 21.65 37.11
N PRO A 250 30.49 21.24 38.37
CA PRO A 250 31.34 21.64 39.48
C PRO A 250 32.73 20.97 39.42
N ALA A 251 33.69 21.51 40.19
CA ALA A 251 35.04 20.97 40.27
C ALA A 251 35.03 19.49 40.66
N GLY A 252 35.88 18.69 40.01
CA GLY A 252 36.05 17.27 40.32
C GLY A 252 35.02 16.33 39.67
N ARG A 253 34.08 16.84 38.87
CA ARG A 253 33.21 16.03 38.01
C ARG A 253 33.69 16.09 36.56
N THR A 254 33.72 14.94 35.90
CA THR A 254 34.05 14.81 34.47
C THR A 254 32.81 14.38 33.73
N ILE A 255 32.48 15.08 32.65
CA ILE A 255 31.33 14.75 31.81
C ILE A 255 31.71 14.73 30.33
N GLN A 256 31.21 13.73 29.63
CA GLN A 256 31.32 13.61 28.18
C GLN A 256 30.17 14.34 27.49
N LEU A 257 30.45 14.92 26.32
CA LEU A 257 29.47 15.54 25.44
C LEU A 257 29.62 14.94 24.04
N SER A 258 28.52 14.47 23.46
CA SER A 258 28.41 14.11 22.05
C SER A 258 27.37 15.00 21.38
N VAL A 259 27.77 15.65 20.28
CA VAL A 259 26.94 16.53 19.47
C VAL A 259 27.54 16.65 18.07
N ASP A 260 26.70 16.87 17.06
CA ASP A 260 27.17 17.20 15.72
C ASP A 260 27.57 18.69 15.62
N GLU A 261 28.87 18.96 15.69
CA GLU A 261 29.44 20.32 15.62
C GLU A 261 29.30 20.99 14.23
N ARG A 262 28.84 20.27 13.20
CA ARG A 262 28.47 20.90 11.91
C ARG A 262 27.16 21.69 12.02
N LEU A 263 26.31 21.30 12.97
CA LEU A 263 25.00 21.91 13.22
C LEU A 263 24.99 22.78 14.48
N HIS A 264 25.91 22.53 15.41
CA HIS A 264 25.94 23.17 16.73
C HIS A 264 27.26 23.90 16.97
N GLN A 265 27.18 25.06 17.60
CA GLN A 265 28.32 25.75 18.18
C GLN A 265 28.51 25.27 19.62
N VAL A 266 29.72 24.79 19.94
CA VAL A 266 30.08 24.37 21.30
C VAL A 266 31.10 25.36 21.88
N SER A 267 30.89 25.79 23.12
CA SER A 267 31.91 26.53 23.87
C SER A 267 32.09 25.96 25.27
N ARG A 268 33.33 25.96 25.76
CA ARG A 268 33.69 25.45 27.09
C ARG A 268 34.57 26.47 27.80
N GLN A 269 34.21 26.82 29.03
CA GLN A 269 35.00 27.73 29.86
C GLN A 269 35.06 27.20 31.28
N THR A 270 36.25 27.14 31.87
CA THR A 270 36.42 26.80 33.29
C THR A 270 36.76 28.06 34.08
N ARG A 271 35.95 28.39 35.08
CA ARG A 271 36.14 29.55 35.96
C ARG A 271 35.90 29.13 37.40
N GLN A 272 36.81 29.51 38.31
CA GLN A 272 36.69 29.23 39.76
C GLN A 272 36.37 27.75 40.08
N GLY A 273 36.95 26.81 39.30
CA GLY A 273 36.72 25.38 39.46
C GLY A 273 35.42 24.84 38.86
N GLN A 274 34.52 25.69 38.36
CA GLN A 274 33.31 25.27 37.64
C GLN A 274 33.56 25.31 36.13
N THR A 275 33.20 24.24 35.42
CA THR A 275 33.22 24.19 33.95
C THR A 275 31.84 24.46 33.41
N GLU A 276 31.73 25.48 32.56
CA GLU A 276 30.55 25.87 31.82
C GLU A 276 30.67 25.36 30.38
N ILE A 277 29.64 24.66 29.91
CA ILE A 277 29.55 24.14 28.55
C ILE A 277 28.30 24.70 27.90
N TRP A 278 28.44 25.41 26.78
CA TRP A 278 27.31 25.82 25.94
C TRP A 278 27.27 24.99 24.67
N VAL A 279 26.05 24.59 24.28
CA VAL A 279 25.74 23.97 22.99
C VAL A 279 24.59 24.74 22.36
N GLU A 280 24.83 25.37 21.22
CA GLU A 280 23.89 26.30 20.62
C GLU A 280 23.65 25.97 19.14
N ARG A 281 22.39 26.07 18.71
CA ARG A 281 21.99 25.95 17.30
C ARG A 281 21.09 27.10 16.91
N ARG A 282 21.43 27.78 15.83
CA ARG A 282 20.62 28.85 15.23
C ARG A 282 19.80 28.29 14.08
N GLN A 283 18.61 28.85 13.86
CA GLN A 283 17.76 28.53 12.71
C GLN A 283 17.50 27.02 12.53
N ALA A 284 17.27 26.30 13.64
CA ALA A 284 16.98 24.89 13.56
C ALA A 284 15.62 24.67 12.86
N PRO A 285 15.53 23.77 11.88
CA PRO A 285 14.29 23.51 11.18
C PRO A 285 13.25 22.90 12.13
N MET A 286 11.99 22.94 11.73
CA MET A 286 10.95 22.19 12.43
C MET A 286 11.24 20.70 12.32
N TYR A 287 11.11 19.99 13.43
CA TYR A 287 11.17 18.53 13.42
C TYR A 287 9.94 17.97 12.69
N VAL A 288 10.16 17.27 11.57
CA VAL A 288 9.12 16.56 10.82
C VAL A 288 9.31 15.06 11.00
N TRP A 289 8.22 14.36 11.36
CA TRP A 289 8.20 12.90 11.40
C TRP A 289 8.09 12.35 9.98
N GLU A 290 9.13 11.66 9.51
CA GLU A 290 9.04 10.82 8.32
C GLU A 290 8.79 9.38 8.75
N ASN A 291 7.73 8.76 8.22
CA ASN A 291 7.36 7.39 8.59
C ASN A 291 8.51 6.43 8.24
N GLN A 292 8.80 5.47 9.13
CA GLN A 292 9.91 4.52 9.04
C GLN A 292 11.31 5.14 8.99
N SER A 293 11.54 6.36 9.48
CA SER A 293 12.91 6.88 9.57
C SER A 293 13.77 6.10 10.55
N ALA A 294 15.01 5.82 10.15
CA ALA A 294 15.98 5.15 11.02
C ALA A 294 16.29 6.04 12.25
N PRO A 295 16.26 5.51 13.49
CA PRO A 295 16.55 6.31 14.69
C PRO A 295 17.88 7.06 14.61
N ALA A 296 18.90 6.42 14.05
CA ALA A 296 20.21 7.01 13.79
C ALA A 296 20.19 8.32 12.98
N ALA A 297 19.18 8.52 12.12
CA ALA A 297 19.03 9.74 11.32
C ALA A 297 18.81 10.98 12.20
N TYR A 298 18.43 10.79 13.47
CA TYR A 298 18.15 11.84 14.42
C TYR A 298 19.31 12.16 15.36
N LEU A 299 20.38 11.37 15.37
CA LEU A 299 21.53 11.57 16.27
C LEU A 299 22.19 12.93 16.07
N ALA A 300 22.21 13.44 14.83
CA ALA A 300 22.78 14.75 14.52
C ALA A 300 22.01 15.92 15.15
N ASP A 301 20.72 15.73 15.46
CA ASP A 301 19.86 16.73 16.08
C ASP A 301 19.85 16.61 17.63
N GLN A 302 20.53 15.60 18.17
CA GLN A 302 20.60 15.33 19.61
C GLN A 302 21.91 15.83 20.24
N GLN A 303 21.82 16.17 21.51
CA GLN A 303 22.95 16.42 22.40
C GLN A 303 22.91 15.35 23.49
N GLN A 304 24.06 14.75 23.80
CA GLN A 304 24.16 13.74 24.83
C GLN A 304 25.20 14.16 25.87
N TYR A 305 24.85 13.99 27.14
CA TYR A 305 25.72 14.20 28.28
C TYR A 305 25.81 12.93 29.11
N SER A 306 27.02 12.53 29.50
CA SER A 306 27.20 11.36 30.36
C SER A 306 28.45 11.44 31.22
N GLU A 307 28.30 11.14 32.51
CA GLU A 307 29.43 10.91 33.43
C GLU A 307 29.85 9.44 33.51
N PHE A 308 29.29 8.59 32.65
CA PHE A 308 29.82 7.24 32.43
C PHE A 308 30.86 7.36 31.32
N GLU A 309 32.10 6.98 31.61
CA GLU A 309 33.18 7.24 30.66
C GLU A 309 33.30 6.14 29.61
N ARG A 310 32.97 4.92 30.00
CA ARG A 310 33.06 3.72 29.16
C ARG A 310 31.89 2.78 29.41
N TRP A 311 31.64 1.86 28.48
CA TRP A 311 30.54 0.90 28.61
C TRP A 311 30.67 -0.01 29.83
N GLU A 312 31.91 -0.28 30.26
CA GLU A 312 32.21 -1.04 31.49
C GLU A 312 31.68 -0.35 32.75
N ASP A 313 31.62 1.00 32.76
CA ASP A 313 31.07 1.76 33.88
C ASP A 313 29.54 1.65 33.96
N VAL A 314 28.89 1.48 32.79
CA VAL A 314 27.46 1.21 32.66
C VAL A 314 27.18 -0.23 33.05
N ALA A 315 28.01 -1.18 32.61
CA ALA A 315 27.88 -2.60 32.96
C ALA A 315 28.01 -2.82 34.47
N GLY A 316 29.01 -2.19 35.13
CA GLY A 316 29.15 -2.25 36.58
C GLY A 316 28.04 -1.51 37.35
N TRP A 317 27.40 -0.50 36.74
CA TRP A 317 26.18 0.09 37.31
C TRP A 317 25.00 -0.86 37.24
N ALA A 318 24.79 -1.49 36.08
CA ALA A 318 23.71 -2.44 35.85
C ALA A 318 23.87 -3.67 36.74
N GLU A 319 25.07 -4.24 36.84
CA GLU A 319 25.37 -5.37 37.74
C GLU A 319 24.91 -5.08 39.17
N ARG A 320 25.28 -3.91 39.72
CA ARG A 320 24.88 -3.52 41.08
C ARG A 320 23.37 -3.33 41.25
N LEU A 321 22.63 -2.98 40.19
CA LEU A 321 21.17 -2.92 40.24
C LEU A 321 20.55 -4.31 40.32
N PHE A 322 21.05 -5.25 39.50
CA PHE A 322 20.56 -6.63 39.50
C PHE A 322 20.99 -7.40 40.76
N GLU A 323 22.26 -7.31 41.17
CA GLU A 323 22.80 -7.98 42.37
C GLU A 323 22.17 -7.50 43.66
N GLY A 324 21.86 -6.20 43.76
CA GLY A 324 21.19 -5.60 44.93
C GLY A 324 19.81 -6.20 45.24
N THR A 325 19.28 -7.03 44.34
CA THR A 325 18.00 -7.72 44.45
C THR A 325 18.09 -9.25 44.27
N ALA A 326 19.30 -9.80 44.10
CA ALA A 326 19.48 -11.10 43.43
C ALA A 326 19.43 -12.35 44.32
N ALA A 327 19.58 -12.27 45.64
CA ALA A 327 19.67 -13.48 46.47
C ALA A 327 18.29 -14.17 46.54
N PRO A 328 18.13 -15.38 45.95
CA PRO A 328 16.84 -16.05 45.95
C PRO A 328 16.50 -16.54 47.36
N GLY A 329 15.35 -16.11 47.86
CA GLY A 329 14.69 -16.63 49.04
C GLY A 329 14.11 -18.03 48.81
N ALA A 330 13.58 -18.62 49.88
CA ALA A 330 13.11 -20.01 49.89
C ALA A 330 12.02 -20.29 48.83
N GLU A 331 11.11 -19.34 48.57
CA GLU A 331 10.03 -19.51 47.58
C GLU A 331 10.57 -19.64 46.15
N VAL A 332 11.55 -18.81 45.79
CA VAL A 332 12.18 -18.82 44.46
C VAL A 332 13.03 -20.08 44.30
N LEU A 333 13.78 -20.48 45.34
CA LEU A 333 14.52 -21.75 45.33
C LEU A 333 13.60 -22.97 45.17
N ALA A 334 12.46 -22.99 45.85
CA ALA A 334 11.48 -24.05 45.71
C ALA A 334 10.87 -24.08 44.29
N GLN A 335 10.59 -22.91 43.71
CA GLN A 335 10.12 -22.81 42.32
C GLN A 335 11.20 -23.28 41.33
N ALA A 336 12.46 -22.90 41.54
CA ALA A 336 13.58 -23.36 40.72
C ALA A 336 13.66 -24.89 40.71
N GLN A 337 13.59 -25.54 41.87
CA GLN A 337 13.60 -27.01 41.94
C GLN A 337 12.39 -27.66 41.23
N ARG A 338 11.21 -27.03 41.27
CA ARG A 338 10.03 -27.52 40.49
C ARG A 338 10.23 -27.44 38.98
N LEU A 339 11.01 -26.45 38.51
CA LEU A 339 11.28 -26.23 37.09
C LEU A 339 12.50 -27.01 36.58
N ARG A 340 13.29 -27.62 37.47
CA ARG A 340 14.44 -28.44 37.10
C ARG A 340 14.02 -29.61 36.21
N ARG A 341 14.77 -29.82 35.13
CA ARG A 341 14.61 -30.95 34.19
C ARG A 341 15.87 -31.80 34.13
N ALA A 342 15.84 -32.85 33.30
CA ALA A 342 16.93 -33.80 33.21
C ALA A 342 18.21 -33.14 32.67
N THR A 343 18.07 -32.20 31.73
CA THR A 343 19.20 -31.46 31.16
C THR A 343 19.17 -29.97 31.50
N PRO A 344 20.33 -29.28 31.49
CA PRO A 344 20.40 -27.82 31.59
C PRO A 344 19.54 -27.12 30.53
N ARG A 345 19.52 -27.65 29.30
CA ARG A 345 18.72 -27.16 28.18
C ARG A 345 17.22 -27.17 28.48
N GLU A 346 16.68 -28.33 28.85
CA GLU A 346 15.25 -28.45 29.19
C GLU A 346 14.89 -27.60 30.43
N THR A 347 15.86 -27.40 31.34
CA THR A 347 15.68 -26.52 32.50
C THR A 347 15.56 -25.06 32.07
N VAL A 348 16.38 -24.59 31.13
CA VAL A 348 16.27 -23.25 30.55
C VAL A 348 14.94 -23.07 29.84
N GLU A 349 14.51 -24.04 29.04
CA GLU A 349 13.19 -24.02 28.38
C GLU A 349 12.06 -23.92 29.40
N ALA A 350 12.07 -24.74 30.45
CA ALA A 350 11.04 -24.73 31.48
C ALA A 350 10.99 -23.41 32.27
N VAL A 351 12.14 -22.81 32.58
CA VAL A 351 12.19 -21.50 33.24
C VAL A 351 11.72 -20.38 32.31
N LEU A 352 12.16 -20.40 31.05
CA LEU A 352 11.73 -19.42 30.05
C LEU A 352 10.20 -19.49 29.85
N ASP A 353 9.65 -20.69 29.65
CA ASP A 353 8.21 -20.91 29.51
C ASP A 353 7.45 -20.43 30.75
N PHE A 354 7.93 -20.76 31.96
CA PHE A 354 7.33 -20.31 33.20
C PHE A 354 7.29 -18.77 33.29
N VAL A 355 8.41 -18.09 33.06
CA VAL A 355 8.46 -16.62 33.17
C VAL A 355 7.62 -15.96 32.07
N GLN A 356 7.57 -16.51 30.87
CA GLN A 356 6.79 -15.95 29.77
C GLN A 356 5.27 -16.13 29.95
N GLN A 357 4.85 -17.26 30.51
CA GLN A 357 3.43 -17.65 30.59
C GLN A 357 2.80 -17.31 31.95
N GLU A 358 3.54 -17.44 33.04
CA GLU A 358 3.01 -17.30 34.42
C GLU A 358 3.28 -15.93 35.05
N ILE A 359 4.08 -15.08 34.40
CA ILE A 359 4.41 -13.72 34.88
C ILE A 359 3.95 -12.70 33.84
N ARG A 360 2.86 -12.01 34.12
CA ARG A 360 2.29 -11.00 33.22
C ARG A 360 3.20 -9.78 33.12
N TYR A 361 3.32 -9.19 31.93
CA TYR A 361 4.03 -7.92 31.81
C TYR A 361 3.24 -6.81 32.51
N PHE A 362 3.84 -6.14 33.48
CA PHE A 362 3.28 -4.92 34.08
C PHE A 362 4.41 -4.16 34.77
N GLY A 363 4.73 -2.98 34.27
CA GLY A 363 5.80 -2.14 34.81
C GLY A 363 5.30 -1.17 35.86
N THR A 364 5.99 -1.13 37.00
CA THR A 364 5.85 -0.08 38.00
C THR A 364 7.17 0.66 38.07
N GLU A 365 7.31 1.71 37.25
CA GLU A 365 8.58 2.37 36.92
C GLU A 365 8.79 3.69 37.67
N ILE A 366 8.26 3.79 38.89
CA ILE A 366 8.32 5.01 39.72
C ILE A 366 9.71 5.15 40.36
N GLY A 367 10.35 6.30 40.18
CA GLY A 367 11.60 6.60 40.87
C GLY A 367 12.74 5.61 40.53
N PRO A 368 13.43 5.03 41.54
CA PRO A 368 14.47 4.03 41.31
C PRO A 368 13.99 2.81 40.50
N ALA A 369 12.70 2.44 40.63
CA ALA A 369 12.11 1.30 39.94
C ALA A 369 11.99 1.51 38.42
N SER A 370 12.35 2.68 37.89
CA SER A 370 12.57 2.88 36.45
C SER A 370 13.64 1.95 35.88
N HIS A 371 14.74 1.72 36.60
CA HIS A 371 15.85 0.87 36.13
C HIS A 371 16.23 -0.23 37.13
N GLN A 372 15.94 -0.07 38.42
CA GLN A 372 16.20 -1.10 39.42
C GLN A 372 15.11 -2.18 39.37
N PRO A 373 15.46 -3.47 39.17
CA PRO A 373 14.48 -4.54 39.19
C PRO A 373 13.87 -4.71 40.58
N ALA A 374 12.65 -5.24 40.64
CA ALA A 374 12.03 -5.72 41.86
C ALA A 374 12.67 -7.05 42.33
N ALA A 375 12.58 -7.33 43.63
CA ALA A 375 13.04 -8.60 44.19
C ALA A 375 12.32 -9.80 43.54
N PRO A 376 13.04 -10.87 43.12
CA PRO A 376 12.45 -12.06 42.50
C PRO A 376 11.29 -12.67 43.28
N GLU A 377 11.34 -12.69 44.61
CA GLU A 377 10.26 -13.20 45.47
C GLU A 377 8.98 -12.38 45.32
N LYS A 378 9.12 -11.04 45.19
CA LYS A 378 7.98 -10.15 44.96
C LYS A 378 7.36 -10.44 43.60
N VAL A 379 8.18 -10.53 42.55
CA VAL A 379 7.73 -10.84 41.18
C VAL A 379 7.01 -12.18 41.13
N LEU A 380 7.58 -13.21 41.77
CA LEU A 380 6.99 -14.55 41.85
C LEU A 380 5.64 -14.56 42.58
N ARG A 381 5.51 -13.83 43.70
CA ARG A 381 4.24 -13.75 44.44
C ARG A 381 3.17 -12.96 43.70
N GLN A 382 3.53 -11.80 43.13
CA GLN A 382 2.58 -10.90 42.49
C GLN A 382 2.17 -11.35 41.08
N ARG A 383 2.96 -12.23 40.45
CA ARG A 383 2.73 -12.79 39.10
C ARG A 383 2.73 -11.74 37.99
N PHE A 384 3.44 -10.63 38.21
CA PHE A 384 3.71 -9.63 37.17
C PHE A 384 5.04 -8.92 37.39
N GLY A 385 5.57 -8.30 36.33
CA GLY A 385 6.77 -7.44 36.34
C GLY A 385 7.08 -6.95 34.92
N ASP A 386 7.96 -5.95 34.79
CA ASP A 386 8.47 -5.48 33.49
C ASP A 386 9.73 -6.24 33.04
N CYS A 387 10.46 -5.68 32.06
CA CYS A 387 11.58 -6.38 31.44
C CYS A 387 12.70 -6.75 32.42
N LYS A 388 13.14 -5.81 33.24
CA LYS A 388 14.20 -6.03 34.24
C LYS A 388 13.75 -6.98 35.35
N ASP A 389 12.49 -6.90 35.78
CA ASP A 389 11.91 -7.76 36.81
C ASP A 389 11.88 -9.23 36.37
N LYS A 390 11.39 -9.47 35.15
CA LYS A 390 11.29 -10.81 34.57
C LYS A 390 12.66 -11.43 34.31
N VAL A 391 13.63 -10.63 33.88
CA VAL A 391 15.03 -11.07 33.75
C VAL A 391 15.64 -11.41 35.10
N ALA A 392 15.46 -10.57 36.13
CA ALA A 392 15.96 -10.84 37.48
C ALA A 392 15.38 -12.15 38.04
N LEU A 393 14.08 -12.40 37.86
CA LEU A 393 13.44 -13.65 38.26
C LEU A 393 14.01 -14.86 37.48
N ALA A 394 14.16 -14.76 36.16
CA ALA A 394 14.73 -15.85 35.35
C ALA A 394 16.14 -16.21 35.80
N VAL A 395 17.00 -15.21 36.05
CA VAL A 395 18.36 -15.40 36.56
C VAL A 395 18.35 -16.07 37.94
N ALA A 396 17.47 -15.61 38.85
CA ALA A 396 17.33 -16.17 40.20
C ALA A 396 16.79 -17.61 40.22
N LEU A 397 16.04 -18.02 39.19
CA LEU A 397 15.58 -19.41 39.01
C LEU A 397 16.67 -20.31 38.40
N LEU A 398 17.49 -19.80 37.48
CA LEU A 398 18.48 -20.59 36.74
C LEU A 398 19.78 -20.83 37.52
N ARG A 399 20.34 -19.78 38.14
CA ARG A 399 21.66 -19.85 38.80
C ARG A 399 21.75 -20.94 39.89
N PRO A 400 20.76 -21.11 40.79
CA PRO A 400 20.79 -22.17 41.82
C PRO A 400 20.74 -23.59 41.25
N LEU A 401 20.30 -23.76 40.00
CA LEU A 401 20.25 -25.05 39.30
C LEU A 401 21.55 -25.35 38.54
N GLY A 402 22.58 -24.53 38.72
CA GLY A 402 23.87 -24.68 38.03
C GLY A 402 23.86 -24.16 36.59
N VAL A 403 22.81 -23.46 36.17
CA VAL A 403 22.74 -22.84 34.85
C VAL A 403 23.21 -21.40 34.95
N ALA A 404 24.33 -21.08 34.30
CA ALA A 404 24.81 -19.71 34.20
C ALA A 404 23.83 -18.88 33.37
N ALA A 405 23.47 -17.70 33.88
CA ALA A 405 22.58 -16.75 33.23
C ALA A 405 22.99 -15.33 33.64
N GLU A 406 23.03 -14.42 32.67
CA GLU A 406 23.42 -13.03 32.86
C GLU A 406 22.35 -12.09 32.27
N PRO A 407 21.94 -11.03 32.99
CA PRO A 407 21.13 -9.97 32.40
C PRO A 407 21.91 -9.27 31.27
N LEU A 408 21.21 -8.92 30.20
CA LEU A 408 21.77 -8.26 29.02
C LEU A 408 20.91 -7.03 28.68
N LEU A 409 21.52 -5.84 28.72
CA LEU A 409 20.87 -4.60 28.31
C LEU A 409 20.93 -4.47 26.78
N VAL A 410 19.80 -4.15 26.16
CA VAL A 410 19.68 -4.00 24.70
C VAL A 410 18.83 -2.78 24.35
N SER A 411 18.96 -2.34 23.09
CA SER A 411 18.13 -1.26 22.56
C SER A 411 17.23 -1.78 21.45
N THR A 412 15.92 -1.81 21.69
CA THR A 412 14.93 -2.13 20.64
C THR A 412 14.67 -0.93 19.71
N LEU A 413 15.04 0.28 20.16
CA LEU A 413 15.00 1.52 19.39
C LEU A 413 16.28 1.68 18.56
N TRP A 414 17.44 1.84 19.23
CA TRP A 414 18.70 2.14 18.55
C TRP A 414 19.36 0.91 17.94
N ARG A 415 19.03 -0.30 18.40
CA ARG A 415 19.65 -1.55 17.93
C ARG A 415 21.18 -1.43 17.90
N GLY A 416 21.80 -1.72 16.76
CA GLY A 416 23.24 -1.58 16.56
C GLY A 416 23.75 -0.13 16.69
N ASP A 417 22.91 0.88 16.43
CA ASP A 417 23.29 2.29 16.59
C ASP A 417 23.44 2.70 18.06
N ALA A 418 23.06 1.86 19.02
CA ALA A 418 23.39 2.09 20.44
C ALA A 418 24.92 2.22 20.64
N ALA A 419 25.73 1.56 19.80
CA ALA A 419 27.18 1.68 19.81
C ALA A 419 27.70 3.08 19.39
N ARG A 420 26.84 3.92 18.79
CA ARG A 420 27.17 5.29 18.38
C ARG A 420 26.78 6.34 19.43
N LEU A 421 26.07 5.94 20.49
CA LEU A 421 25.74 6.79 21.62
C LEU A 421 26.92 6.89 22.59
N LEU A 422 26.92 7.90 23.45
CA LEU A 422 27.82 7.92 24.60
C LEU A 422 27.53 6.72 25.50
N PRO A 423 28.55 6.17 26.20
CA PRO A 423 28.31 5.23 27.30
C PRO A 423 27.33 5.86 28.28
N SER A 424 26.13 5.30 28.35
CA SER A 424 25.04 5.80 29.20
C SER A 424 23.99 4.71 29.39
N PRO A 425 23.38 4.60 30.59
CA PRO A 425 22.18 3.79 30.79
C PRO A 425 21.05 4.12 29.79
N LEU A 426 20.96 5.38 29.34
CA LEU A 426 19.90 5.84 28.42
C LEU A 426 20.02 5.26 27.00
N ALA A 427 21.14 4.61 26.66
CA ALA A 427 21.32 3.93 25.38
C ALA A 427 20.45 2.67 25.25
N PHE A 428 20.04 2.08 26.37
CA PHE A 428 19.29 0.84 26.44
C PHE A 428 17.88 1.09 26.98
N ASN A 429 16.89 0.54 26.30
CA ASN A 429 15.47 0.68 26.67
C ASN A 429 14.82 -0.68 26.98
N HIS A 430 15.60 -1.76 27.02
CA HIS A 430 15.10 -3.11 27.28
C HIS A 430 16.16 -3.99 27.95
N ALA A 431 15.72 -4.97 28.73
CA ALA A 431 16.57 -5.96 29.39
C ALA A 431 16.13 -7.36 28.99
N ILE A 432 17.11 -8.20 28.63
CA ILE A 432 16.92 -9.61 28.26
C ILE A 432 17.97 -10.47 28.97
N LEU A 433 18.16 -11.70 28.52
CA LEU A 433 18.92 -12.75 29.17
C LEU A 433 19.94 -13.34 28.18
N THR A 434 21.16 -13.59 28.65
CA THR A 434 22.15 -14.36 27.92
C THR A 434 22.56 -15.61 28.69
N VAL A 435 22.55 -16.77 28.02
CA VAL A 435 22.78 -18.09 28.62
C VAL A 435 23.85 -18.83 27.83
N PRO A 436 25.04 -19.11 28.41
CA PRO A 436 25.99 -20.03 27.81
C PRO A 436 25.46 -21.47 27.95
N LEU A 437 25.16 -22.11 26.82
CA LEU A 437 24.62 -23.46 26.75
C LEU A 437 25.17 -24.18 25.51
N ASP A 438 25.62 -25.43 25.67
CA ASP A 438 26.12 -26.29 24.58
C ASP A 438 27.21 -25.62 23.70
N GLY A 439 28.12 -24.87 24.34
CA GLY A 439 29.20 -24.15 23.66
C GLY A 439 28.76 -22.90 22.88
N ARG A 440 27.50 -22.47 23.03
CA ARG A 440 26.93 -21.29 22.39
C ARG A 440 26.43 -20.30 23.42
N GLN A 441 26.49 -19.02 23.10
CA GLN A 441 25.87 -17.97 23.88
C GLN A 441 24.47 -17.69 23.31
N LEU A 442 23.42 -18.18 23.99
CA LEU A 442 22.04 -17.96 23.57
C LEU A 442 21.53 -16.62 24.10
N VAL A 443 20.88 -15.85 23.22
CA VAL A 443 20.25 -14.56 23.58
C VAL A 443 18.74 -14.75 23.66
N LEU A 444 18.19 -14.83 24.87
CA LEU A 444 16.80 -15.18 25.15
C LEU A 444 16.08 -14.01 25.81
N ASP A 445 14.78 -13.88 25.57
CA ASP A 445 13.97 -12.79 26.12
C ASP A 445 12.78 -13.34 26.94
N PRO A 446 12.88 -13.32 28.29
CA PRO A 446 11.80 -13.76 29.17
C PRO A 446 10.54 -12.90 29.11
N THR A 447 10.61 -11.75 28.45
CA THR A 447 9.51 -10.77 28.37
C THR A 447 8.59 -11.04 27.18
N ARG A 448 9.06 -11.81 26.20
CA ARG A 448 8.25 -12.27 25.07
C ARG A 448 7.15 -13.21 25.55
N SER A 449 6.13 -13.41 24.71
CA SER A 449 5.01 -14.29 25.04
C SER A 449 4.74 -15.24 23.89
N LEU A 450 4.13 -16.39 24.22
CA LEU A 450 3.68 -17.39 23.25
C LEU A 450 4.83 -17.94 22.37
N GLN A 451 6.03 -18.09 22.95
CA GLN A 451 7.12 -18.79 22.29
C GLN A 451 6.88 -20.31 22.23
N SER A 452 7.54 -20.98 21.28
CA SER A 452 7.40 -22.42 21.05
C SER A 452 8.67 -22.96 20.38
N GLY A 453 8.82 -24.28 20.30
CA GLY A 453 9.96 -24.91 19.63
C GLY A 453 11.26 -24.84 20.45
N PRO A 454 12.42 -25.17 19.87
CA PRO A 454 13.70 -25.21 20.57
C PRO A 454 14.27 -23.82 20.87
N LEU A 455 15.14 -23.71 21.89
CA LEU A 455 15.76 -22.43 22.30
C LEU A 455 16.44 -21.66 21.16
N GLU A 456 17.08 -22.36 20.22
CA GLU A 456 17.77 -21.74 19.07
C GLU A 456 16.82 -20.89 18.22
N ALA A 457 15.57 -21.34 18.10
CA ALA A 457 14.54 -20.66 17.33
C ALA A 457 13.85 -19.53 18.11
N ARG A 458 14.03 -19.48 19.44
CA ARG A 458 13.43 -18.49 20.35
C ARG A 458 14.32 -17.28 20.64
N GLN A 459 15.51 -17.23 20.04
CA GLN A 459 16.47 -16.16 20.27
C GLN A 459 15.95 -14.80 19.79
N SER A 460 16.38 -13.73 20.47
CA SER A 460 16.19 -12.37 19.99
C SER A 460 17.27 -12.03 18.96
N LEU A 461 16.84 -11.68 17.74
CA LEU A 461 17.72 -11.51 16.58
C LEU A 461 17.67 -10.07 16.06
N GLY A 462 18.78 -9.59 15.48
CA GLY A 462 18.82 -8.29 14.81
C GLY A 462 18.82 -7.08 15.74
N LEU A 463 19.17 -7.26 17.01
CA LEU A 463 19.37 -6.17 17.98
C LEU A 463 20.73 -5.48 17.82
N GLY A 464 21.67 -6.08 17.08
CA GLY A 464 22.97 -5.48 16.75
C GLY A 464 23.99 -5.60 17.89
N VAL A 465 23.79 -4.86 18.98
CA VAL A 465 24.68 -4.87 20.16
C VAL A 465 23.89 -5.01 21.46
N GLY A 466 24.55 -5.55 22.49
CA GLY A 466 24.04 -5.58 23.87
C GLY A 466 25.16 -5.42 24.87
N LEU A 467 24.80 -5.06 26.11
CA LEU A 467 25.75 -4.87 27.21
C LEU A 467 25.40 -5.83 28.37
N PRO A 468 26.24 -6.85 28.63
CA PRO A 468 26.04 -7.71 29.80
C PRO A 468 26.08 -6.89 31.09
N ALA A 469 25.16 -7.13 32.00
CA ALA A 469 25.12 -6.48 33.32
C ALA A 469 26.14 -7.13 34.27
N ARG A 470 27.43 -7.06 33.90
CA ARG A 470 28.56 -7.65 34.61
C ARG A 470 29.73 -6.67 34.62
N ALA A 471 30.34 -6.42 35.77
CA ALA A 471 31.46 -5.48 35.87
C ALA A 471 32.60 -5.88 34.91
N GLY A 472 33.15 -4.86 34.24
CA GLY A 472 34.21 -5.03 33.24
C GLY A 472 33.75 -5.54 31.87
N ALA A 473 32.45 -5.77 31.66
CA ALA A 473 31.93 -6.11 30.34
C ALA A 473 31.80 -4.88 29.43
N GLY A 474 32.22 -5.02 28.17
CA GLY A 474 31.95 -4.06 27.10
C GLY A 474 30.72 -4.47 26.26
N LEU A 475 30.43 -3.69 25.22
CA LEU A 475 29.42 -4.06 24.22
C LEU A 475 29.80 -5.39 23.53
N MET A 476 28.81 -6.26 23.34
CA MET A 476 28.95 -7.47 22.55
C MET A 476 28.03 -7.44 21.32
N THR A 477 28.50 -8.02 20.22
CA THR A 477 27.68 -8.21 19.01
C THR A 477 26.63 -9.30 19.26
N LEU A 478 25.39 -9.03 18.84
CA LEU A 478 24.27 -9.96 18.96
C LEU A 478 23.97 -10.64 17.62
N PRO A 479 23.30 -11.81 17.61
CA PRO A 479 23.00 -12.55 16.38
C PRO A 479 22.22 -11.71 15.35
N ALA A 480 22.65 -11.79 14.10
CA ALA A 480 21.99 -11.11 12.99
C ALA A 480 20.69 -11.82 12.58
N ALA A 481 19.71 -11.07 12.08
CA ALA A 481 18.45 -11.64 11.58
C ALA A 481 18.52 -12.06 10.09
N VAL A 482 19.53 -11.60 9.34
CA VAL A 482 19.63 -11.73 7.87
C VAL A 482 19.66 -13.18 7.37
N GLU A 483 20.19 -14.11 8.17
CA GLU A 483 20.30 -15.53 7.81
C GLU A 483 19.05 -16.33 8.16
N HIS A 484 18.07 -15.72 8.82
CA HIS A 484 16.89 -16.41 9.33
C HIS A 484 15.68 -16.18 8.43
N LEU A 485 15.00 -17.28 8.10
CA LEU A 485 13.71 -17.28 7.44
C LEU A 485 12.66 -16.63 8.35
N LYS A 486 11.98 -15.60 7.84
CA LYS A 486 10.94 -14.84 8.54
C LYS A 486 9.55 -15.25 8.11
N VAL A 487 9.38 -15.45 6.80
CA VAL A 487 8.11 -15.82 6.18
C VAL A 487 8.36 -16.76 5.01
N GLU A 488 7.57 -17.83 4.93
CA GLU A 488 7.46 -18.70 3.78
C GLU A 488 6.00 -18.73 3.31
N VAL A 489 5.76 -18.52 2.02
CA VAL A 489 4.43 -18.61 1.42
C VAL A 489 4.44 -19.71 0.38
N SER A 490 3.43 -20.58 0.42
CA SER A 490 3.15 -21.58 -0.60
C SER A 490 1.74 -21.36 -1.11
N ASP A 491 1.63 -20.91 -2.36
CA ASP A 491 0.36 -20.78 -3.07
C ASP A 491 0.21 -21.94 -4.06
N LEU A 492 -0.96 -22.57 -4.05
CA LEU A 492 -1.35 -23.59 -5.00
C LEU A 492 -2.61 -23.15 -5.74
N ILE A 493 -2.51 -22.92 -7.05
CA ILE A 493 -3.67 -22.71 -7.91
C ILE A 493 -3.99 -24.03 -8.60
N ARG A 494 -5.17 -24.60 -8.31
CA ARG A 494 -5.63 -25.83 -8.95
C ARG A 494 -6.74 -25.54 -9.94
N PHE A 495 -6.54 -25.99 -11.18
CA PHE A 495 -7.55 -25.99 -12.23
C PHE A 495 -8.17 -27.39 -12.32
N GLU A 496 -9.47 -27.49 -12.06
CA GLU A 496 -10.23 -28.70 -12.41
C GLU A 496 -10.53 -28.74 -13.92
N ARG A 497 -10.84 -27.56 -14.49
CA ARG A 497 -11.00 -27.29 -15.92
C ARG A 497 -10.50 -25.89 -16.24
N LEU A 498 -9.97 -25.68 -17.45
CA LEU A 498 -9.55 -24.34 -17.90
C LEU A 498 -10.73 -23.43 -18.25
N SER A 499 -11.92 -24.01 -18.47
CA SER A 499 -13.15 -23.27 -18.75
C SER A 499 -13.86 -22.76 -17.49
N GLU A 500 -13.31 -23.03 -16.30
CA GLU A 500 -13.88 -22.65 -15.02
C GLU A 500 -12.89 -21.85 -14.18
N ASP A 501 -13.42 -21.19 -13.15
CA ASP A 501 -12.64 -20.46 -12.16
C ASP A 501 -11.81 -21.44 -11.30
N PRO A 502 -10.49 -21.26 -11.19
CA PRO A 502 -9.66 -22.10 -10.33
C PRO A 502 -9.79 -21.70 -8.86
N VAL A 503 -9.32 -22.60 -7.98
CA VAL A 503 -9.17 -22.36 -6.56
C VAL A 503 -7.70 -22.13 -6.23
N LEU A 504 -7.40 -21.06 -5.49
CA LEU A 504 -6.10 -20.80 -4.89
C LEU A 504 -6.11 -21.20 -3.42
N GLU A 505 -5.19 -22.06 -3.01
CA GLU A 505 -4.89 -22.33 -1.59
C GLU A 505 -3.58 -21.64 -1.21
N ALA A 506 -3.67 -20.67 -0.31
CA ALA A 506 -2.54 -19.92 0.22
C ALA A 506 -2.15 -20.45 1.59
N ARG A 507 -0.86 -20.77 1.78
CA ARG A 507 -0.30 -21.16 3.08
C ARG A 507 0.85 -20.24 3.46
N TRP A 508 0.70 -19.51 4.56
CA TRP A 508 1.71 -18.59 5.08
C TRP A 508 2.32 -19.16 6.35
N THR A 509 3.61 -19.45 6.34
CA THR A 509 4.35 -19.88 7.53
C THR A 509 5.17 -18.70 8.04
N TYR A 510 4.81 -18.20 9.22
CA TYR A 510 5.55 -17.17 9.93
C TYR A 510 6.48 -17.82 10.95
N HIS A 511 7.70 -17.29 11.08
CA HIS A 511 8.72 -17.78 12.01
C HIS A 511 9.10 -16.70 13.03
N GLY A 512 9.59 -17.09 14.20
CA GLY A 512 10.16 -16.13 15.14
C GLY A 512 9.13 -15.16 15.71
N GLU A 513 9.53 -13.90 15.82
CA GLU A 513 8.69 -12.76 16.24
C GLU A 513 7.37 -12.69 15.44
N ASN A 514 7.39 -13.03 14.15
CA ASN A 514 6.18 -13.01 13.34
C ASN A 514 5.19 -14.10 13.75
N ALA A 515 5.68 -15.27 14.14
CA ALA A 515 4.86 -16.37 14.64
C ALA A 515 4.19 -15.97 15.96
N GLU A 516 4.93 -15.33 16.86
CA GLU A 516 4.41 -14.81 18.13
C GLU A 516 3.31 -13.78 17.90
N GLN A 517 3.50 -12.83 16.98
CA GLN A 517 2.51 -11.82 16.64
C GLN A 517 1.19 -12.46 16.16
N VAL A 518 1.28 -13.49 15.32
CA VAL A 518 0.09 -14.23 14.85
C VAL A 518 -0.61 -14.94 16.01
N ARG A 519 0.13 -15.58 16.93
CA ARG A 519 -0.47 -16.19 18.13
C ARG A 519 -1.14 -15.17 19.04
N GLN A 520 -0.54 -13.99 19.21
CA GLN A 520 -1.12 -12.90 19.99
C GLN A 520 -2.44 -12.42 19.37
N LEU A 521 -2.48 -12.23 18.06
CA LEU A 521 -3.72 -11.88 17.34
C LEU A 521 -4.79 -12.98 17.50
N ALA A 522 -4.39 -14.25 17.43
CA ALA A 522 -5.29 -15.37 17.65
C ALA A 522 -5.88 -15.36 19.06
N GLN A 523 -5.04 -15.21 20.09
CA GLN A 523 -5.47 -15.14 21.49
C GLN A 523 -6.36 -13.92 21.78
N ALA A 524 -6.13 -12.80 21.08
CA ALA A 524 -6.93 -11.58 21.18
C ALA A 524 -8.26 -11.63 20.40
N GLY A 525 -8.56 -12.73 19.68
CA GLY A 525 -9.78 -12.87 18.87
C GLY A 525 -9.79 -12.00 17.61
N GLN A 526 -8.62 -11.64 17.08
CA GLN A 526 -8.46 -10.69 15.96
C GLN A 526 -8.18 -11.36 14.60
N LEU A 527 -8.40 -12.67 14.48
CA LEU A 527 -8.15 -13.41 13.24
C LEU A 527 -8.97 -12.93 12.04
N GLN A 528 -10.17 -12.41 12.27
CA GLN A 528 -11.00 -11.88 11.20
C GLN A 528 -10.40 -10.62 10.55
N GLU A 529 -9.72 -9.77 11.33
CA GLU A 529 -9.01 -8.61 10.78
C GLU A 529 -7.76 -9.04 10.00
N LEU A 530 -7.05 -10.06 10.47
CA LEU A 530 -5.94 -10.67 9.73
C LEU A 530 -6.41 -11.29 8.41
N GLN A 531 -7.57 -11.97 8.41
CA GLN A 531 -8.18 -12.54 7.21
C GLN A 531 -8.56 -11.45 6.20
N LYS A 532 -9.20 -10.35 6.66
CA LYS A 532 -9.53 -9.20 5.80
C LYS A 532 -8.26 -8.58 5.18
N TRP A 533 -7.20 -8.45 5.96
CA TRP A 533 -5.92 -7.92 5.47
C TRP A 533 -5.32 -8.84 4.40
N LEU A 534 -5.24 -10.16 4.65
CA LEU A 534 -4.78 -11.15 3.67
C LEU A 534 -5.63 -11.11 2.40
N ALA A 535 -6.96 -11.09 2.52
CA ALA A 535 -7.87 -10.98 1.39
C ALA A 535 -7.59 -9.74 0.54
N GLY A 536 -7.29 -8.60 1.19
CA GLY A 536 -6.90 -7.38 0.50
C GLY A 536 -5.56 -7.48 -0.24
N GLU A 537 -4.56 -8.20 0.30
CA GLU A 537 -3.29 -8.43 -0.40
C GLU A 537 -3.47 -9.36 -1.62
N TYR A 538 -4.24 -10.45 -1.49
CA TYR A 538 -4.51 -11.35 -2.62
C TYR A 538 -5.37 -10.68 -3.69
N ALA A 539 -6.39 -9.90 -3.33
CA ALA A 539 -7.21 -9.18 -4.32
C ALA A 539 -6.43 -8.16 -5.15
N ARG A 540 -5.28 -7.65 -4.65
CA ARG A 540 -4.38 -6.77 -5.42
C ARG A 540 -3.56 -7.51 -6.46
N SER A 541 -3.17 -8.74 -6.16
CA SER A 541 -2.32 -9.58 -7.05
C SER A 541 -3.13 -10.51 -7.95
N TYR A 542 -4.37 -10.81 -7.57
CA TYR A 542 -5.28 -11.72 -8.24
C TYR A 542 -6.66 -11.03 -8.36
N PRO A 543 -6.91 -10.28 -9.44
CA PRO A 543 -8.21 -9.65 -9.66
C PRO A 543 -9.33 -10.69 -9.65
N GLY A 544 -10.40 -10.43 -8.91
CA GLY A 544 -11.52 -11.37 -8.76
C GLY A 544 -11.35 -12.43 -7.65
N ALA A 545 -10.23 -12.44 -6.93
CA ALA A 545 -10.05 -13.32 -5.77
C ALA A 545 -11.08 -13.02 -4.67
N GLN A 546 -11.81 -14.05 -4.26
CA GLN A 546 -12.76 -14.01 -3.15
C GLN A 546 -12.45 -15.08 -2.12
N THR A 547 -12.46 -14.69 -0.85
CA THR A 547 -12.18 -15.58 0.29
C THR A 547 -13.20 -16.70 0.41
N VAL A 548 -12.73 -17.94 0.53
CA VAL A 548 -13.57 -19.14 0.74
C VAL A 548 -13.25 -19.76 2.10
N GLY A 549 -14.25 -19.81 2.99
CA GLY A 549 -14.11 -20.33 4.35
C GLY A 549 -13.33 -19.40 5.28
N GLU A 550 -13.18 -19.82 6.53
CA GLU A 550 -12.43 -19.08 7.56
C GLU A 550 -10.93 -19.33 7.47
N LEU A 551 -10.15 -18.35 7.94
CA LEU A 551 -8.70 -18.45 8.06
C LEU A 551 -8.34 -19.52 9.10
N SER A 552 -7.57 -20.54 8.71
CA SER A 552 -7.06 -21.53 9.67
C SER A 552 -5.68 -21.15 10.20
N VAL A 553 -5.42 -21.48 11.46
CA VAL A 553 -4.16 -21.20 12.15
C VAL A 553 -3.64 -22.50 12.77
N GLU A 554 -2.44 -22.91 12.41
CA GLU A 554 -1.77 -24.13 12.87
C GLU A 554 -0.43 -23.77 13.54
N ASN A 555 -0.24 -24.19 14.79
CA ASN A 555 1.07 -24.12 15.44
C ASN A 555 1.93 -25.31 14.99
N LEU A 556 3.08 -25.05 14.37
CA LEU A 556 3.93 -26.12 13.87
C LEU A 556 4.74 -26.74 15.01
N ALA A 557 4.47 -28.02 15.30
CA ALA A 557 5.12 -28.75 16.37
C ALA A 557 6.65 -28.82 16.16
N GLY A 558 7.41 -28.70 17.26
CA GLY A 558 8.88 -28.69 17.23
C GLY A 558 9.50 -27.46 16.55
N GLN A 559 8.70 -26.48 16.13
CA GLN A 559 9.16 -25.26 15.48
C GLN A 559 8.67 -24.02 16.22
N HIS A 560 9.43 -22.94 16.09
CA HIS A 560 8.97 -21.62 16.51
C HIS A 560 8.26 -20.92 15.35
N ALA A 561 7.17 -21.53 14.87
CA ALA A 561 6.47 -21.13 13.66
C ALA A 561 4.94 -21.35 13.75
N VAL A 562 4.20 -20.57 12.97
CA VAL A 562 2.74 -20.68 12.78
C VAL A 562 2.43 -20.69 11.29
N ARG A 563 1.56 -21.61 10.88
CA ARG A 563 1.02 -21.64 9.52
C ARG A 563 -0.41 -21.11 9.49
N LEU A 564 -0.66 -20.18 8.60
CA LEU A 564 -2.00 -19.76 8.21
C LEU A 564 -2.39 -20.45 6.91
N SER A 565 -3.63 -20.91 6.77
CA SER A 565 -4.15 -21.38 5.48
C SER A 565 -5.44 -20.66 5.12
N GLN A 566 -5.53 -20.21 3.86
CA GLN A 566 -6.70 -19.54 3.31
C GLN A 566 -6.96 -20.01 1.89
N ARG A 567 -8.22 -20.28 1.55
CA ARG A 567 -8.64 -20.54 0.17
C ARG A 567 -9.28 -19.33 -0.47
N PHE A 568 -9.10 -19.20 -1.78
CA PHE A 568 -9.72 -18.18 -2.61
C PHE A 568 -10.31 -18.79 -3.87
N ALA A 569 -11.51 -18.37 -4.25
CA ALA A 569 -12.04 -18.57 -5.59
C ALA A 569 -11.54 -17.43 -6.48
N LEU A 570 -10.95 -17.74 -7.63
CA LEU A 570 -10.42 -16.74 -8.56
C LEU A 570 -11.44 -16.50 -9.68
N HIS A 571 -12.33 -15.53 -9.50
CA HIS A 571 -13.41 -15.30 -10.45
C HIS A 571 -12.95 -14.63 -11.75
N GLN A 572 -13.39 -15.18 -12.88
CA GLN A 572 -13.03 -14.74 -14.23
C GLN A 572 -11.51 -14.65 -14.40
N TYR A 573 -10.80 -15.63 -13.85
CA TYR A 573 -9.34 -15.62 -13.76
C TYR A 573 -8.68 -15.66 -15.15
N LEU A 574 -9.10 -16.61 -15.99
CA LEU A 574 -8.58 -16.76 -17.35
C LEU A 574 -9.37 -15.87 -18.31
N LYS A 575 -8.67 -14.93 -18.95
CA LYS A 575 -9.24 -14.00 -19.93
C LYS A 575 -8.68 -14.26 -21.32
N LEU A 576 -9.53 -14.15 -22.34
CA LEU A 576 -9.09 -14.28 -23.73
C LEU A 576 -8.27 -13.04 -24.12
N ALA A 577 -7.04 -13.27 -24.56
CA ALA A 577 -6.10 -12.25 -25.01
C ALA A 577 -5.63 -12.56 -26.42
N GLU A 578 -5.53 -11.52 -27.26
CA GLU A 578 -5.14 -11.60 -28.68
C GLU A 578 -5.96 -12.65 -29.47
N GLU A 579 -7.17 -12.96 -28.99
CA GLU A 579 -8.05 -14.03 -29.51
C GLU A 579 -7.36 -15.41 -29.64
N LYS A 580 -6.25 -15.64 -28.94
CA LYS A 580 -5.39 -16.83 -29.12
C LYS A 580 -4.96 -17.48 -27.81
N TYR A 581 -4.87 -16.70 -26.74
CA TYR A 581 -4.38 -17.16 -25.45
C TYR A 581 -5.40 -16.90 -24.35
N LEU A 582 -5.41 -17.77 -23.35
CA LEU A 582 -6.02 -17.52 -22.06
C LEU A 582 -4.95 -17.00 -21.12
N GLN A 583 -5.14 -15.79 -20.58
CA GLN A 583 -4.21 -15.14 -19.68
C GLN A 583 -4.77 -15.10 -18.26
N GLY A 584 -3.94 -15.46 -17.29
CA GLY A 584 -4.21 -15.30 -15.86
C GLY A 584 -3.08 -14.53 -15.18
N GLU A 585 -3.41 -13.61 -14.28
CA GLU A 585 -2.44 -12.82 -13.53
C GLU A 585 -2.03 -13.52 -12.24
N PHE A 586 -0.74 -13.46 -11.90
CA PHE A 586 -0.26 -13.92 -10.61
C PHE A 586 0.64 -12.92 -9.92
N GLY A 587 0.72 -13.03 -8.60
CA GLY A 587 1.65 -12.26 -7.78
C GLY A 587 2.14 -13.04 -6.58
N LEU A 588 3.42 -12.88 -6.28
CA LEU A 588 4.10 -13.51 -5.15
C LEU A 588 3.94 -12.63 -3.90
N VAL A 589 2.71 -12.64 -3.36
CA VAL A 589 2.23 -11.76 -2.29
C VAL A 589 3.19 -11.67 -1.09
N GLY A 590 3.79 -12.78 -0.65
CA GLY A 590 4.71 -12.81 0.50
C GLY A 590 5.97 -11.97 0.30
N VAL A 591 6.64 -12.14 -0.84
CA VAL A 591 7.86 -11.39 -1.16
C VAL A 591 7.52 -9.95 -1.54
N MET A 592 6.43 -9.73 -2.29
CA MET A 592 5.97 -8.39 -2.63
C MET A 592 5.64 -7.54 -1.39
N GLN A 593 5.08 -8.15 -0.34
CA GLN A 593 4.82 -7.47 0.93
C GLN A 593 6.13 -7.09 1.63
N ALA A 594 7.10 -8.00 1.69
CA ALA A 594 8.39 -7.78 2.35
C ALA A 594 9.21 -6.65 1.69
N LEU A 595 9.04 -6.43 0.39
CA LEU A 595 9.78 -5.43 -0.40
C LEU A 595 9.00 -4.14 -0.65
N ARG A 596 7.76 -4.02 -0.18
CA ARG A 596 6.92 -2.84 -0.44
C ARG A 596 7.43 -1.63 0.33
N LEU A 597 7.79 -0.57 -0.40
CA LEU A 597 8.09 0.73 0.19
C LEU A 597 6.80 1.48 0.57
N PRO A 598 6.85 2.38 1.57
CA PRO A 598 5.71 3.22 1.90
C PRO A 598 5.42 4.25 0.80
N ASP A 599 4.14 4.58 0.61
CA ASP A 599 3.69 5.59 -0.38
C ASP A 599 4.18 7.00 0.02
N GLN A 600 5.34 7.44 -0.49
CA GLN A 600 5.97 8.71 -0.08
C GLN A 600 6.74 9.43 -1.20
N ALA A 601 6.88 10.74 -1.04
CA ALA A 601 7.72 11.63 -1.84
C ALA A 601 9.23 11.39 -1.55
N PRO A 602 10.17 12.04 -2.28
CA PRO A 602 11.60 11.97 -1.94
C PRO A 602 11.84 12.27 -0.47
N ARG A 603 12.65 11.44 0.19
CA ARG A 603 12.88 11.51 1.64
C ARG A 603 14.03 12.46 1.96
N THR A 604 13.95 13.12 3.10
CA THR A 604 15.05 13.93 3.63
C THR A 604 15.87 13.18 4.68
N ARG A 605 15.35 12.05 5.19
CA ARG A 605 16.04 11.21 6.17
C ARG A 605 16.10 9.75 5.75
N ASP A 606 17.07 9.05 6.35
CA ASP A 606 17.27 7.62 6.16
C ASP A 606 15.98 6.84 6.49
N LEU A 607 15.63 5.88 5.65
CA LEU A 607 14.54 4.92 5.83
C LEU A 607 15.08 3.64 6.49
N SER A 608 14.38 3.12 7.48
CA SER A 608 14.60 1.78 8.02
C SER A 608 13.60 0.78 7.42
N LEU A 609 14.11 -0.32 6.87
CA LEU A 609 13.36 -1.48 6.39
C LEU A 609 12.96 -2.46 7.51
N GLY A 610 13.20 -2.11 8.78
CA GLY A 610 12.95 -2.97 9.94
C GLY A 610 14.03 -4.04 10.16
N ALA A 611 13.68 -5.18 10.73
CA ALA A 611 14.63 -6.28 10.94
C ALA A 611 14.82 -7.05 9.62
N GLY A 612 16.07 -7.13 9.15
CA GLY A 612 16.43 -7.94 7.98
C GLY A 612 16.08 -9.43 8.15
N GLY A 613 16.15 -10.18 7.07
CA GLY A 613 15.81 -11.60 7.07
C GLY A 613 15.56 -12.17 5.68
N GLN A 614 15.21 -13.46 5.65
CA GLN A 614 14.88 -14.18 4.43
C GLN A 614 13.36 -14.37 4.29
N PHE A 615 12.89 -14.28 3.06
CA PHE A 615 11.48 -14.43 2.68
C PHE A 615 11.41 -15.37 1.48
N ARG A 616 10.53 -16.37 1.54
CA ARG A 616 10.33 -17.34 0.47
C ARG A 616 8.89 -17.32 -0.01
N HIS A 617 8.69 -17.38 -1.32
CA HIS A 617 7.37 -17.61 -1.91
C HIS A 617 7.48 -18.67 -3.01
N VAL A 618 6.69 -19.72 -2.91
CA VAL A 618 6.50 -20.74 -3.95
C VAL A 618 5.07 -20.67 -4.44
N LEU A 619 4.87 -20.36 -5.71
CA LEU A 619 3.58 -20.45 -6.40
C LEU A 619 3.62 -21.65 -7.33
N ARG A 620 2.70 -22.59 -7.14
CA ARG A 620 2.49 -23.73 -8.05
C ARG A 620 1.10 -23.64 -8.68
N MET A 621 1.03 -23.83 -9.98
CA MET A 621 -0.22 -23.94 -10.74
C MET A 621 -0.33 -25.36 -11.30
N GLU A 622 -1.43 -26.04 -11.03
CA GLU A 622 -1.69 -27.42 -11.48
C GLU A 622 -2.83 -27.44 -12.49
N PHE A 623 -2.58 -28.04 -13.66
CA PHE A 623 -3.53 -28.13 -14.77
C PHE A 623 -4.03 -29.56 -14.96
N PRO A 624 -5.29 -29.76 -15.38
CA PRO A 624 -5.88 -31.09 -15.53
C PRO A 624 -5.39 -31.81 -16.80
N GLU A 625 -4.74 -31.07 -17.70
CA GLU A 625 -4.29 -31.50 -19.02
C GLU A 625 -2.98 -30.82 -19.42
N ASP A 626 -2.36 -31.29 -20.51
CA ASP A 626 -1.11 -30.73 -21.01
C ASP A 626 -1.35 -29.34 -21.62
N VAL A 627 -0.81 -28.32 -20.97
CA VAL A 627 -0.91 -26.91 -21.40
C VAL A 627 0.41 -26.38 -21.96
N PHE A 628 1.54 -26.97 -21.55
CA PHE A 628 2.87 -26.62 -22.07
C PHE A 628 3.42 -27.75 -22.94
N SER A 629 3.88 -27.41 -24.14
CA SER A 629 4.40 -28.39 -25.11
C SER A 629 5.81 -28.88 -24.80
N ARG A 630 6.59 -28.12 -24.03
CA ARG A 630 7.97 -28.45 -23.65
C ARG A 630 8.24 -28.01 -22.21
N PRO A 631 8.92 -28.84 -21.41
CA PRO A 631 9.39 -28.39 -20.12
C PRO A 631 10.43 -27.29 -20.30
N GLY A 632 10.49 -26.38 -19.33
CA GLY A 632 11.41 -25.26 -19.36
C GLY A 632 11.79 -24.84 -17.96
N GLN A 633 12.99 -24.31 -17.81
CA GLN A 633 13.41 -23.70 -16.56
C GLN A 633 14.10 -22.38 -16.85
N THR A 634 13.69 -21.34 -16.15
CA THR A 634 14.40 -20.06 -16.13
C THR A 634 14.74 -19.71 -14.69
N ARG A 635 15.84 -18.98 -14.50
CA ARG A 635 16.27 -18.51 -13.19
C ARG A 635 16.99 -17.19 -13.33
N GLY A 636 17.02 -16.41 -12.26
CA GLY A 636 17.76 -15.17 -12.21
C GLY A 636 17.99 -14.69 -10.79
N GLU A 637 18.78 -13.64 -10.70
CA GLU A 637 19.05 -12.91 -9.47
C GLU A 637 19.08 -11.42 -9.80
N GLU A 638 18.36 -10.63 -9.00
CA GLU A 638 18.34 -9.17 -9.04
C GLU A 638 18.39 -8.64 -7.61
N GLY A 639 18.67 -7.35 -7.48
CA GLY A 639 18.77 -6.71 -6.18
C GLY A 639 19.80 -5.59 -6.21
N ASP A 640 20.11 -5.12 -5.02
CA ASP A 640 21.05 -4.05 -4.74
C ASP A 640 21.75 -4.30 -3.40
N ARG A 641 22.32 -3.25 -2.80
CA ARG A 641 22.96 -3.38 -1.48
C ARG A 641 21.97 -3.74 -0.36
N HIS A 642 20.69 -3.39 -0.48
CA HIS A 642 19.68 -3.58 0.56
C HIS A 642 18.93 -4.90 0.40
N THR A 643 18.78 -5.35 -0.84
CA THR A 643 17.94 -6.50 -1.19
C THR A 643 18.65 -7.44 -2.15
N ARG A 644 18.46 -8.75 -1.97
CA ARG A 644 18.86 -9.77 -2.94
C ARG A 644 17.66 -10.66 -3.21
N VAL A 645 17.29 -10.83 -4.48
CA VAL A 645 16.11 -11.61 -4.88
C VAL A 645 16.50 -12.60 -5.95
N ARG A 646 16.36 -13.88 -5.63
CA ARG A 646 16.58 -15.00 -6.54
C ARG A 646 15.25 -15.59 -6.94
N TRP A 647 15.07 -15.90 -8.21
CA TRP A 647 13.88 -16.58 -8.68
C TRP A 647 14.22 -17.78 -9.55
N ARG A 648 13.30 -18.72 -9.58
CA ARG A 648 13.30 -19.88 -10.46
C ARG A 648 11.87 -20.11 -10.94
N GLN A 649 11.71 -20.23 -12.25
CA GLN A 649 10.46 -20.66 -12.85
C GLN A 649 10.68 -21.99 -13.55
N THR A 650 9.82 -22.96 -13.26
CA THR A 650 9.82 -24.27 -13.89
C THR A 650 8.46 -24.47 -14.57
N LEU A 651 8.49 -24.89 -15.84
CA LEU A 651 7.32 -25.27 -16.62
C LEU A 651 7.39 -26.78 -16.89
N GLU A 652 6.32 -27.48 -16.59
CA GLU A 652 6.10 -28.90 -16.83
C GLU A 652 4.81 -29.04 -17.68
N PRO A 653 4.55 -30.15 -18.40
CA PRO A 653 3.37 -30.25 -19.25
C PRO A 653 2.05 -29.86 -18.57
N ARG A 654 1.89 -30.22 -17.28
CA ARG A 654 0.69 -29.97 -16.47
C ARG A 654 0.92 -29.10 -15.24
N ALA A 655 2.07 -28.44 -15.13
CA ALA A 655 2.33 -27.55 -14.00
C ALA A 655 3.22 -26.36 -14.36
N ALA A 656 3.02 -25.26 -13.66
CA ALA A 656 3.95 -24.14 -13.65
C ALA A 656 4.30 -23.81 -12.20
N GLU A 657 5.58 -23.63 -11.92
CA GLU A 657 6.06 -23.28 -10.58
C GLU A 657 6.96 -22.06 -10.65
N VAL A 658 6.74 -21.11 -9.74
CA VAL A 658 7.58 -19.93 -9.55
C VAL A 658 8.01 -19.91 -8.09
N GLN A 659 9.30 -20.06 -7.85
CA GLN A 659 9.92 -19.91 -6.53
C GLN A 659 10.72 -18.62 -6.50
N VAL A 660 10.56 -17.83 -5.43
CA VAL A 660 11.36 -16.66 -5.13
C VAL A 660 11.89 -16.72 -3.71
N ASP A 661 13.18 -16.47 -3.57
CA ASP A 661 13.88 -16.28 -2.30
C ASP A 661 14.41 -14.83 -2.26
N ALA A 662 13.92 -14.03 -1.32
CA ALA A 662 14.35 -12.66 -1.09
C ALA A 662 15.09 -12.53 0.25
N THR A 663 16.14 -11.73 0.28
CA THR A 663 16.89 -11.38 1.49
C THR A 663 16.92 -9.87 1.64
N VAL A 664 16.49 -9.37 2.79
CA VAL A 664 16.68 -7.98 3.22
C VAL A 664 17.89 -7.95 4.14
N GLN A 665 18.97 -7.29 3.71
CA GLN A 665 20.30 -7.35 4.36
C GLN A 665 20.69 -6.01 5.00
N ASP A 666 20.91 -4.96 4.20
CA ASP A 666 21.17 -3.60 4.68
C ASP A 666 19.83 -2.90 4.89
N THR A 667 19.46 -2.74 6.16
CA THR A 667 18.11 -2.30 6.56
C THR A 667 17.94 -0.79 6.60
N VAL A 668 18.96 0.00 6.21
CA VAL A 668 18.90 1.46 6.21
C VAL A 668 19.17 2.00 4.81
N ILE A 669 18.21 2.72 4.23
CA ILE A 669 18.35 3.37 2.91
C ILE A 669 18.48 4.88 3.12
N THR A 670 19.60 5.47 2.71
CA THR A 670 19.81 6.92 2.82
C THR A 670 19.03 7.70 1.75
N PRO A 671 18.81 9.03 1.92
CA PRO A 671 18.19 9.88 0.89
C PRO A 671 18.86 9.79 -0.48
N THR A 672 20.18 9.63 -0.53
CA THR A 672 20.93 9.50 -1.80
C THR A 672 20.76 8.14 -2.46
N GLN A 673 20.44 7.10 -1.68
CA GLN A 673 20.20 5.74 -2.16
C GLN A 673 18.74 5.49 -2.56
N TRP A 674 17.80 6.28 -2.01
CA TRP A 674 16.36 6.09 -2.19
C TRP A 674 15.92 5.88 -3.64
N GLN A 675 16.35 6.78 -4.54
CA GLN A 675 15.92 6.71 -5.94
C GLN A 675 16.47 5.45 -6.64
N ALA A 676 17.74 5.11 -6.42
CA ALA A 676 18.34 3.90 -6.98
C ALA A 676 17.68 2.63 -6.45
N HIS A 677 17.37 2.56 -5.15
CA HIS A 677 16.67 1.43 -4.55
C HIS A 677 15.24 1.28 -5.12
N ARG A 678 14.50 2.40 -5.24
CA ARG A 678 13.17 2.40 -5.85
C ARG A 678 13.21 1.93 -7.30
N GLU A 679 14.18 2.37 -8.10
CA GLU A 679 14.37 1.91 -9.48
C GLU A 679 14.69 0.42 -9.54
N ALA A 680 15.53 -0.11 -8.62
CA ALA A 680 15.81 -1.53 -8.51
C ALA A 680 14.54 -2.34 -8.20
N LEU A 681 13.69 -1.87 -7.28
CA LEU A 681 12.42 -2.52 -6.98
C LEU A 681 11.40 -2.44 -8.14
N VAL A 682 11.33 -1.31 -8.84
CA VAL A 682 10.47 -1.18 -10.04
C VAL A 682 10.89 -2.14 -11.14
N LYS A 683 12.20 -2.33 -11.34
CA LYS A 683 12.74 -3.32 -12.29
C LYS A 683 12.42 -4.76 -11.89
N LEU A 684 12.42 -5.03 -10.58
CA LEU A 684 12.11 -6.35 -10.02
C LEU A 684 10.62 -6.69 -10.08
N TRP A 685 9.72 -5.69 -9.98
CA TRP A 685 8.28 -5.92 -9.83
C TRP A 685 7.66 -6.85 -10.88
N PRO A 686 7.98 -6.74 -12.19
CA PRO A 686 7.49 -7.68 -13.22
C PRO A 686 7.97 -9.13 -13.06
N ARG A 687 8.97 -9.40 -12.20
CA ARG A 687 9.40 -10.76 -11.82
C ARG A 687 8.56 -11.34 -10.68
N LEU A 688 7.99 -10.48 -9.85
CA LEU A 688 7.21 -10.86 -8.68
C LEU A 688 5.71 -10.91 -8.98
N SER A 689 5.26 -10.16 -9.98
CA SER A 689 3.89 -10.20 -10.49
C SER A 689 3.89 -10.14 -12.01
N ASN A 690 3.24 -11.11 -12.64
CA ASN A 690 3.24 -11.27 -14.10
C ASN A 690 2.00 -12.10 -14.53
N GLN A 691 1.92 -12.41 -15.81
CA GLN A 691 0.85 -13.22 -16.39
C GLN A 691 1.36 -14.58 -16.84
N ILE A 692 0.50 -15.60 -16.70
CA ILE A 692 0.65 -16.89 -17.37
C ILE A 692 -0.21 -16.91 -18.62
N SER A 693 0.35 -17.35 -19.73
CA SER A 693 -0.36 -17.47 -21.02
C SER A 693 -0.53 -18.94 -21.38
N LEU A 694 -1.78 -19.36 -21.55
CA LEU A 694 -2.18 -20.72 -21.92
C LEU A 694 -2.77 -20.72 -23.32
N ALA A 695 -2.43 -21.68 -24.16
CA ALA A 695 -3.02 -21.79 -25.49
C ALA A 695 -4.50 -22.22 -25.41
N THR A 696 -5.36 -21.57 -26.20
CA THR A 696 -6.79 -21.93 -26.31
C THR A 696 -7.02 -23.32 -26.90
N LEU A 697 -6.00 -23.89 -27.56
CA LEU A 697 -6.03 -25.22 -28.20
C LEU A 697 -5.04 -26.16 -27.53
N ARG A 698 -5.39 -27.44 -27.47
CA ARG A 698 -4.44 -28.52 -27.12
C ARG A 698 -3.36 -28.63 -28.20
N PRO A 699 -2.13 -29.08 -27.88
CA PRO A 699 -1.07 -29.28 -28.87
C PRO A 699 -1.53 -30.08 -30.10
N ALA A 700 -2.19 -31.23 -29.89
CA ALA A 700 -2.72 -32.07 -30.97
C ALA A 700 -3.80 -31.36 -31.82
N GLN A 701 -4.69 -30.58 -31.20
CA GLN A 701 -5.70 -29.80 -31.92
C GLN A 701 -5.07 -28.69 -32.76
N ALA A 702 -4.00 -28.07 -32.24
CA ALA A 702 -3.25 -27.04 -32.95
C ALA A 702 -2.48 -27.61 -34.16
N ASP A 703 -2.01 -28.86 -34.10
CA ASP A 703 -1.42 -29.54 -35.26
C ASP A 703 -2.47 -29.79 -36.35
N VAL A 704 -3.64 -30.34 -35.99
CA VAL A 704 -4.75 -30.57 -36.93
C VAL A 704 -5.23 -29.26 -37.57
N LEU A 705 -5.35 -28.18 -36.79
CA LEU A 705 -5.72 -26.87 -37.33
C LEU A 705 -4.67 -26.35 -38.32
N ARG A 706 -3.37 -26.50 -38.02
CA ARG A 706 -2.29 -26.10 -38.93
C ARG A 706 -2.35 -26.84 -40.26
N GLU A 707 -2.65 -28.13 -40.26
CA GLU A 707 -2.84 -28.90 -41.49
C GLU A 707 -4.05 -28.42 -42.31
N ARG A 708 -5.18 -28.15 -41.63
CA ARG A 708 -6.39 -27.61 -42.30
C ARG A 708 -6.15 -26.24 -42.93
N LEU A 709 -5.43 -25.35 -42.22
CA LEU A 709 -5.07 -24.04 -42.76
C LEU A 709 -4.14 -24.15 -43.97
N ARG A 710 -3.12 -25.03 -43.91
CA ARG A 710 -2.24 -25.29 -45.07
C ARG A 710 -3.00 -25.85 -46.27
N ALA A 711 -3.95 -26.77 -46.04
CA ALA A 711 -4.77 -27.33 -47.10
C ALA A 711 -5.66 -26.26 -47.75
N LEU A 712 -6.23 -25.37 -46.94
CA LEU A 712 -7.02 -24.21 -47.42
C LEU A 712 -6.16 -23.27 -48.27
N ASP A 713 -4.95 -22.94 -47.82
CA ASP A 713 -4.01 -22.08 -48.56
C ASP A 713 -3.54 -22.71 -49.87
N ALA A 714 -3.41 -24.04 -49.90
CA ALA A 714 -3.11 -24.82 -51.10
C ALA A 714 -4.31 -24.99 -52.05
N GLY A 715 -5.48 -24.41 -51.73
CA GLY A 715 -6.70 -24.51 -52.52
C GLY A 715 -7.34 -25.90 -52.53
N GLN A 716 -6.99 -26.77 -51.59
CA GLN A 716 -7.50 -28.13 -51.49
C GLN A 716 -8.81 -28.15 -50.69
N ASN A 717 -9.81 -28.89 -51.16
CA ASN A 717 -11.06 -29.18 -50.43
C ASN A 717 -11.99 -27.98 -50.13
N THR A 718 -11.93 -26.89 -50.90
CA THR A 718 -12.85 -25.76 -50.73
C THR A 718 -14.15 -25.96 -51.51
N ARG A 719 -15.22 -26.38 -50.82
CA ARG A 719 -16.59 -26.37 -51.37
C ARG A 719 -17.20 -24.96 -51.47
N VAL A 720 -16.50 -23.94 -50.96
CA VAL A 720 -16.94 -22.54 -50.87
C VAL A 720 -16.09 -21.70 -51.82
N SER A 721 -16.76 -20.96 -52.73
CA SER A 721 -16.09 -20.00 -53.62
C SER A 721 -15.75 -18.75 -52.82
N MET A 722 -14.47 -18.41 -52.70
CA MET A 722 -13.99 -17.19 -52.01
C MET A 722 -13.50 -16.19 -53.07
N ARG A 723 -14.23 -15.08 -53.24
CA ARG A 723 -14.01 -14.05 -54.25
C ARG A 723 -13.21 -12.86 -53.78
N SER A 724 -13.15 -12.61 -52.47
CA SER A 724 -12.38 -11.53 -51.87
C SER A 724 -11.39 -12.01 -50.81
N GLN A 725 -10.44 -11.15 -50.44
CA GLN A 725 -9.55 -11.37 -49.31
C GLN A 725 -10.34 -11.47 -47.99
N VAL A 726 -11.40 -10.67 -47.82
CA VAL A 726 -12.26 -10.71 -46.64
C VAL A 726 -12.90 -12.09 -46.46
N GLN A 727 -13.34 -12.73 -47.55
CA GLN A 727 -13.89 -14.09 -47.52
C GLN A 727 -12.81 -15.14 -47.20
N ARG A 728 -11.58 -14.98 -47.72
CA ARG A 728 -10.45 -15.86 -47.38
C ARG A 728 -10.10 -15.76 -45.89
N ASP A 729 -9.97 -14.55 -45.38
CA ASP A 729 -9.69 -14.28 -43.96
C ASP A 729 -10.83 -14.79 -43.07
N ALA A 730 -12.08 -14.65 -43.50
CA ALA A 730 -13.23 -15.18 -42.79
C ALA A 730 -13.25 -16.71 -42.75
N GLN A 731 -12.88 -17.39 -43.84
CA GLN A 731 -12.78 -18.84 -43.87
C GLN A 731 -11.65 -19.37 -42.98
N GLN A 732 -10.47 -18.74 -43.01
CA GLN A 732 -9.37 -19.07 -42.11
C GLN A 732 -9.76 -18.81 -40.64
N GLY A 733 -10.32 -17.64 -40.35
CA GLY A 733 -10.80 -17.26 -39.02
C GLY A 733 -11.87 -18.20 -38.49
N LEU A 734 -12.81 -18.63 -39.33
CA LEU A 734 -13.83 -19.61 -38.95
C LEU A 734 -13.22 -20.94 -38.53
N LEU A 735 -12.21 -21.45 -39.26
CA LEU A 735 -11.50 -22.69 -38.88
C LEU A 735 -10.82 -22.56 -37.50
N VAL A 736 -10.21 -21.40 -37.22
CA VAL A 736 -9.57 -21.12 -35.94
C VAL A 736 -10.61 -21.05 -34.82
N VAL A 737 -11.65 -20.25 -35.00
CA VAL A 737 -12.72 -20.06 -34.02
C VAL A 737 -13.45 -21.37 -33.71
N ASP A 738 -13.77 -22.18 -34.72
CA ASP A 738 -14.40 -23.49 -34.53
C ASP A 738 -13.51 -24.44 -33.72
N ALA A 739 -12.21 -24.49 -34.05
CA ALA A 739 -11.26 -25.29 -33.29
C ALA A 739 -11.17 -24.83 -31.83
N GLN A 740 -11.21 -23.52 -31.58
CA GLN A 740 -11.15 -22.95 -30.24
C GLN A 740 -12.42 -23.23 -29.43
N LEU A 741 -13.60 -23.03 -30.01
CA LEU A 741 -14.88 -23.33 -29.36
C LEU A 741 -15.01 -24.83 -29.02
N GLN A 742 -14.46 -25.71 -29.87
CA GLN A 742 -14.44 -27.16 -29.65
C GLN A 742 -13.33 -27.63 -28.70
N SER A 743 -12.44 -26.75 -28.23
CA SER A 743 -11.30 -27.16 -27.41
C SER A 743 -11.71 -27.59 -25.99
N GLY A 744 -12.86 -27.11 -25.51
CA GLY A 744 -13.33 -27.28 -24.14
C GLY A 744 -12.55 -26.46 -23.10
N ARG A 745 -11.63 -25.58 -23.53
CA ARG A 745 -10.75 -24.79 -22.65
C ARG A 745 -11.29 -23.40 -22.31
N LEU A 746 -12.30 -22.91 -23.03
CA LEU A 746 -12.70 -21.51 -22.98
C LEU A 746 -13.68 -21.23 -21.84
N PRO A 747 -13.40 -20.25 -20.96
CA PRO A 747 -14.42 -19.72 -20.05
C PRO A 747 -15.60 -19.10 -20.81
N THR A 748 -16.77 -19.02 -20.17
CA THR A 748 -17.99 -18.50 -20.80
C THR A 748 -17.82 -17.14 -21.49
N PRO A 749 -17.18 -16.11 -20.87
CA PRO A 749 -16.96 -14.84 -21.55
C PRO A 749 -16.11 -14.97 -22.82
N ALA A 750 -15.09 -15.84 -22.82
CA ALA A 750 -14.27 -16.11 -23.99
C ALA A 750 -15.06 -16.80 -25.10
N GLN A 751 -15.96 -17.73 -24.75
CA GLN A 751 -16.86 -18.37 -25.72
C GLN A 751 -17.78 -17.35 -26.38
N VAL A 752 -18.37 -16.44 -25.61
CA VAL A 752 -19.23 -15.36 -26.14
C VAL A 752 -18.47 -14.48 -27.14
N THR A 753 -17.25 -14.06 -26.81
CA THR A 753 -16.39 -13.28 -27.72
C THR A 753 -16.12 -14.02 -29.03
N LEU A 754 -15.75 -15.30 -28.96
CA LEU A 754 -15.46 -16.09 -30.17
C LEU A 754 -16.73 -16.42 -30.98
N LEU A 755 -17.88 -16.65 -30.33
CA LEU A 755 -19.14 -16.86 -31.04
C LEU A 755 -19.58 -15.60 -31.78
N ARG A 756 -19.39 -14.41 -31.20
CA ARG A 756 -19.60 -13.15 -31.93
C ARG A 756 -18.73 -13.09 -33.19
N ARG A 757 -17.45 -13.45 -33.08
CA ARG A 757 -16.55 -13.51 -34.24
C ARG A 757 -16.98 -14.55 -35.27
N LYS A 758 -17.49 -15.70 -34.82
CA LYS A 758 -18.04 -16.76 -35.68
C LYS A 758 -19.23 -16.26 -36.50
N ILE A 759 -20.15 -15.50 -35.91
CA ILE A 759 -21.31 -14.91 -36.61
C ILE A 759 -20.82 -14.06 -37.79
N VAL A 760 -19.91 -13.12 -37.51
CA VAL A 760 -19.34 -12.22 -38.54
C VAL A 760 -18.66 -13.01 -39.66
N HIS A 761 -17.85 -14.02 -39.33
CA HIS A 761 -17.20 -14.86 -40.33
C HIS A 761 -18.20 -15.63 -41.20
N LEU A 762 -19.26 -16.19 -40.60
CA LEU A 762 -20.31 -16.90 -41.33
C LEU A 762 -21.12 -15.97 -42.24
N ASP A 763 -21.40 -14.75 -41.78
CA ASP A 763 -22.08 -13.73 -42.58
C ASP A 763 -21.23 -13.32 -43.79
N HIS A 764 -19.93 -13.06 -43.58
CA HIS A 764 -18.99 -12.76 -44.67
C HIS A 764 -18.88 -13.88 -45.70
N LEU A 765 -19.10 -15.13 -45.30
CA LEU A 765 -19.09 -16.30 -46.18
C LEU A 765 -20.46 -16.62 -46.80
N GLY A 766 -21.48 -15.80 -46.56
CA GLY A 766 -22.83 -16.01 -47.09
C GLY A 766 -23.55 -17.20 -46.47
N ARG A 767 -23.20 -17.56 -45.23
CA ARG A 767 -23.77 -18.68 -44.44
C ARG A 767 -24.58 -18.18 -43.22
N PRO A 768 -25.55 -17.25 -43.40
CA PRO A 768 -26.20 -16.57 -42.27
C PRO A 768 -27.09 -17.49 -41.44
N GLU A 769 -27.56 -18.62 -42.00
CA GLU A 769 -28.33 -19.61 -41.22
C GLU A 769 -27.49 -20.28 -40.13
N GLU A 770 -26.21 -20.56 -40.43
CA GLU A 770 -25.27 -21.06 -39.43
C GLU A 770 -24.87 -19.95 -38.45
N GLY A 771 -24.81 -18.70 -38.92
CA GLY A 771 -24.62 -17.52 -38.07
C GLY A 771 -25.75 -17.36 -37.06
N ARG A 772 -27.00 -17.60 -37.45
CA ARG A 772 -28.17 -17.55 -36.55
C ARG A 772 -28.08 -18.58 -35.42
N GLU A 773 -27.57 -19.77 -35.73
CA GLU A 773 -27.36 -20.79 -34.71
C GLU A 773 -26.23 -20.41 -33.74
N ALA A 774 -25.13 -19.85 -34.24
CA ALA A 774 -24.07 -19.30 -33.39
C ALA A 774 -24.57 -18.14 -32.51
N ALA A 775 -25.44 -17.28 -33.05
CA ALA A 775 -26.09 -16.19 -32.30
C ALA A 775 -27.00 -16.72 -31.18
N ARG A 776 -27.80 -17.75 -31.44
CA ARG A 776 -28.62 -18.41 -30.41
C ARG A 776 -27.76 -19.01 -29.30
N GLN A 777 -26.67 -19.71 -29.66
CA GLN A 777 -25.74 -20.28 -28.69
C GLN A 777 -25.12 -19.20 -27.82
N ALA A 778 -24.67 -18.10 -28.41
CA ALA A 778 -24.06 -17.00 -27.69
C ALA A 778 -25.05 -16.29 -26.75
N LEU A 779 -26.28 -16.01 -27.23
CA LEU A 779 -27.32 -15.34 -26.45
C LEU A 779 -27.87 -16.24 -25.34
N ALA A 780 -27.75 -17.57 -25.46
CA ALA A 780 -28.05 -18.50 -24.37
C ALA A 780 -26.99 -18.43 -23.26
N LEU A 781 -25.72 -18.14 -23.59
CA LEU A 781 -24.62 -18.00 -22.63
C LEU A 781 -24.66 -16.64 -21.92
N ASP A 782 -24.91 -15.56 -22.65
CA ASP A 782 -25.08 -14.21 -22.09
C ASP A 782 -26.20 -13.46 -22.83
N PRO A 783 -27.45 -13.55 -22.32
CA PRO A 783 -28.59 -12.92 -22.94
C PRO A 783 -28.51 -11.39 -22.95
N GLN A 784 -27.71 -10.77 -22.08
CA GLN A 784 -27.68 -9.32 -21.87
C GLN A 784 -26.55 -8.60 -22.62
N HIS A 785 -25.61 -9.35 -23.21
CA HIS A 785 -24.47 -8.78 -23.91
C HIS A 785 -24.87 -7.91 -25.13
N LEU A 786 -24.68 -6.59 -25.03
CA LEU A 786 -25.17 -5.63 -26.03
C LEU A 786 -24.50 -5.80 -27.39
N GLU A 787 -23.18 -5.95 -27.45
CA GLU A 787 -22.46 -6.12 -28.73
C GLU A 787 -22.80 -7.44 -29.43
N LEU A 788 -23.23 -8.45 -28.65
CA LEU A 788 -23.64 -9.72 -29.22
C LEU A 788 -25.04 -9.61 -29.81
N ARG A 789 -25.95 -8.93 -29.12
CA ARG A 789 -27.29 -8.63 -29.63
C ARG A 789 -27.22 -7.84 -30.94
N GLU A 790 -26.30 -6.89 -31.04
CA GLU A 790 -26.08 -6.14 -32.27
C GLU A 790 -25.63 -7.04 -33.42
N ALA A 791 -24.58 -7.87 -33.22
CA ALA A 791 -24.13 -8.82 -34.24
C ALA A 791 -25.23 -9.84 -34.62
N ALA A 792 -26.00 -10.33 -33.65
CA ALA A 792 -27.15 -11.20 -33.89
C ALA A 792 -28.26 -10.50 -34.70
N ALA A 793 -28.48 -9.20 -34.48
CA ALA A 793 -29.45 -8.43 -35.23
C ALA A 793 -29.01 -8.17 -36.67
N GLU A 794 -27.70 -7.94 -36.91
CA GLU A 794 -27.15 -7.87 -38.27
C GLU A 794 -27.30 -9.19 -39.02
N ASN A 795 -27.05 -10.31 -38.34
CA ASN A 795 -27.31 -11.64 -38.90
C ASN A 795 -28.82 -11.85 -39.22
N ALA A 796 -29.73 -11.43 -38.33
CA ALA A 796 -31.17 -11.48 -38.57
C ALA A 796 -31.59 -10.63 -39.79
N LEU A 797 -30.97 -9.46 -39.99
CA LEU A 797 -31.15 -8.65 -41.20
C LEU A 797 -30.70 -9.39 -42.48
N ALA A 798 -29.57 -10.11 -42.43
CA ALA A 798 -29.08 -10.87 -43.58
C ALA A 798 -30.00 -12.03 -43.98
N LEU A 799 -30.84 -12.50 -43.05
CA LEU A 799 -31.90 -13.49 -43.26
C LEU A 799 -33.25 -12.87 -43.67
N GLY A 800 -33.39 -11.55 -43.57
CA GLY A 800 -34.64 -10.82 -43.82
C GLY A 800 -35.65 -10.91 -42.68
N ASP A 801 -35.21 -11.24 -41.46
CA ASP A 801 -36.03 -11.33 -40.25
C ASP A 801 -36.05 -9.97 -39.52
N ALA A 802 -36.89 -9.06 -40.02
CA ALA A 802 -36.97 -7.69 -39.51
C ALA A 802 -37.51 -7.62 -38.07
N GLU A 803 -38.42 -8.52 -37.71
CA GLU A 803 -39.00 -8.58 -36.36
C GLU A 803 -37.94 -8.95 -35.33
N GLU A 804 -37.17 -10.01 -35.60
CA GLU A 804 -36.10 -10.47 -34.72
C GLU A 804 -34.96 -9.44 -34.62
N ALA A 805 -34.58 -8.82 -35.74
CA ALA A 805 -33.58 -7.75 -35.74
C ALA A 805 -33.98 -6.60 -34.81
N LEU A 806 -35.23 -6.11 -34.93
CA LEU A 806 -35.77 -5.04 -34.07
C LEU A 806 -35.84 -5.45 -32.60
N ARG A 807 -36.24 -6.69 -32.32
CA ARG A 807 -36.27 -7.23 -30.95
C ARG A 807 -34.88 -7.25 -30.31
N LEU A 808 -33.87 -7.67 -31.07
CA LEU A 808 -32.48 -7.78 -30.60
C LEU A 808 -31.83 -6.41 -30.36
N VAL A 809 -32.06 -5.41 -31.22
CA VAL A 809 -31.53 -4.05 -30.99
C VAL A 809 -32.37 -3.20 -30.04
N GLY A 810 -33.59 -3.60 -29.71
CA GLY A 810 -34.48 -2.89 -28.79
C GLY A 810 -33.77 -2.34 -27.53
N PRO A 811 -33.06 -3.17 -26.75
CA PRO A 811 -32.30 -2.72 -25.58
C PRO A 811 -31.19 -1.71 -25.90
N LEU A 812 -30.55 -1.77 -27.08
CA LEU A 812 -29.53 -0.80 -27.49
C LEU A 812 -30.16 0.55 -27.88
N LEU A 813 -31.45 0.56 -28.22
CA LEU A 813 -32.20 1.77 -28.56
C LEU A 813 -32.75 2.50 -27.32
N GLU A 814 -32.85 1.84 -26.16
CA GLU A 814 -33.40 2.39 -24.91
C GLU A 814 -32.58 3.57 -24.31
N GLY A 815 -31.38 3.83 -24.83
CA GLY A 815 -30.59 5.04 -24.53
C GLY A 815 -30.45 6.03 -25.70
N GLY A 816 -30.90 5.67 -26.90
CA GLY A 816 -30.86 6.53 -28.10
C GLY A 816 -29.47 6.87 -28.64
N THR A 817 -28.38 6.29 -28.13
CA THR A 817 -26.99 6.71 -28.43
C THR A 817 -26.25 5.82 -29.44
N SER A 818 -26.70 4.59 -29.68
CA SER A 818 -26.01 3.69 -30.62
C SER A 818 -26.43 3.95 -32.07
N ALA A 819 -25.58 4.64 -32.83
CA ALA A 819 -25.80 4.89 -34.26
C ALA A 819 -25.96 3.58 -35.05
N SER A 820 -25.18 2.55 -34.70
CA SER A 820 -25.25 1.24 -35.36
C SER A 820 -26.59 0.54 -35.10
N ALA A 821 -27.08 0.53 -33.86
CA ALA A 821 -28.40 0.00 -33.55
C ALA A 821 -29.53 0.74 -34.29
N GLN A 822 -29.40 2.07 -34.44
CA GLN A 822 -30.35 2.87 -35.26
C GLN A 822 -30.28 2.45 -36.74
N MET A 823 -29.07 2.24 -37.29
CA MET A 823 -28.90 1.75 -38.67
C MET A 823 -29.52 0.37 -38.89
N VAL A 824 -29.31 -0.56 -37.95
CA VAL A 824 -29.91 -1.90 -37.99
C VAL A 824 -31.44 -1.83 -37.97
N ALA A 825 -32.02 -1.05 -37.04
CA ALA A 825 -33.47 -0.85 -36.97
C ALA A 825 -34.04 -0.19 -38.23
N GLY A 826 -33.36 0.83 -38.76
CA GLY A 826 -33.72 1.49 -40.00
C GLY A 826 -33.75 0.52 -41.18
N ARG A 827 -32.70 -0.29 -41.35
CA ARG A 827 -32.63 -1.29 -42.43
C ARG A 827 -33.69 -2.39 -42.26
N ALA A 828 -33.98 -2.83 -41.04
CA ALA A 828 -35.04 -3.81 -40.76
C ALA A 828 -36.41 -3.30 -41.25
N LEU A 829 -36.77 -2.09 -40.82
CA LEU A 829 -38.04 -1.45 -41.20
C LEU A 829 -38.11 -1.13 -42.69
N TYR A 830 -36.98 -0.71 -43.28
CA TYR A 830 -36.89 -0.44 -44.71
C TYR A 830 -37.12 -1.71 -45.53
N GLN A 831 -36.56 -2.85 -45.11
CA GLN A 831 -36.80 -4.16 -45.72
C GLN A 831 -38.25 -4.61 -45.56
N ALA A 832 -38.87 -4.36 -44.41
CA ALA A 832 -40.27 -4.68 -44.13
C ALA A 832 -41.28 -3.79 -44.90
N GLY A 833 -40.82 -2.73 -45.56
CA GLY A 833 -41.66 -1.78 -46.30
C GLY A 833 -42.18 -0.62 -45.44
N GLU A 834 -41.80 -0.54 -44.17
CA GLU A 834 -42.17 0.54 -43.24
C GLU A 834 -41.24 1.75 -43.39
N VAL A 835 -41.12 2.26 -44.62
CA VAL A 835 -40.11 3.25 -45.02
C VAL A 835 -40.19 4.55 -44.21
N ALA A 836 -41.40 4.99 -43.84
CA ALA A 836 -41.60 6.19 -43.03
C ALA A 836 -41.02 6.06 -41.61
N ARG A 837 -41.12 4.88 -41.00
CA ARG A 837 -40.49 4.60 -39.70
C ARG A 837 -38.99 4.42 -39.87
N ALA A 838 -38.55 3.71 -40.92
CA ALA A 838 -37.13 3.54 -41.23
C ALA A 838 -36.37 4.88 -41.34
N LEU A 839 -36.98 5.87 -42.00
CA LEU A 839 -36.42 7.22 -42.15
C LEU A 839 -36.09 7.87 -40.81
N GLN A 840 -36.94 7.70 -39.79
CA GLN A 840 -36.71 8.27 -38.45
C GLN A 840 -35.45 7.69 -37.80
N TYR A 841 -35.21 6.38 -37.97
CA TYR A 841 -34.03 5.71 -37.46
C TYR A 841 -32.76 6.14 -38.21
N PHE A 842 -32.82 6.27 -39.54
CA PHE A 842 -31.68 6.79 -40.32
C PHE A 842 -31.32 8.23 -39.95
N GLN A 843 -32.31 9.10 -39.75
CA GLN A 843 -32.10 10.48 -39.29
C GLN A 843 -31.40 10.53 -37.92
N ARG A 844 -31.80 9.65 -37.00
CA ARG A 844 -31.12 9.52 -35.70
C ARG A 844 -29.69 9.02 -35.87
N ALA A 845 -29.46 8.01 -36.71
CA ALA A 845 -28.11 7.51 -36.99
C ALA A 845 -27.19 8.61 -37.54
N VAL A 846 -27.67 9.41 -38.50
CA VAL A 846 -26.95 10.57 -39.05
C VAL A 846 -26.57 11.59 -37.97
N ASN A 847 -27.47 11.86 -37.03
CA ASN A 847 -27.24 12.82 -35.96
C ASN A 847 -26.27 12.31 -34.87
N LEU A 848 -26.14 10.99 -34.72
CA LEU A 848 -25.26 10.37 -33.72
C LEU A 848 -23.83 10.18 -34.23
N GLN A 849 -23.61 10.16 -35.55
CA GLN A 849 -22.30 9.94 -36.14
C GLN A 849 -21.53 11.25 -36.37
N PRO A 850 -20.20 11.26 -36.20
CA PRO A 850 -19.35 12.36 -36.64
C PRO A 850 -19.51 12.66 -38.14
N GLU A 851 -19.25 13.92 -38.51
CA GLU A 851 -19.44 14.43 -39.88
C GLU A 851 -18.67 13.65 -40.96
N GLY A 852 -17.52 13.08 -40.63
CA GLY A 852 -16.71 12.26 -41.53
C GLY A 852 -17.18 10.81 -41.70
N GLU A 853 -18.07 10.32 -40.83
CA GLU A 853 -18.47 8.90 -40.76
C GLU A 853 -19.94 8.66 -41.15
N ARG A 854 -20.75 9.72 -41.23
CA ARG A 854 -22.19 9.65 -41.54
C ARG A 854 -22.55 9.33 -43.00
N ALA A 855 -21.58 9.07 -43.88
CA ALA A 855 -21.82 8.94 -45.33
C ALA A 855 -22.84 7.85 -45.67
N TYR A 856 -22.69 6.64 -45.12
CA TYR A 856 -23.65 5.55 -45.34
C TYR A 856 -25.01 5.81 -44.67
N ALA A 857 -25.04 6.41 -43.48
CA ALA A 857 -26.31 6.78 -42.85
C ALA A 857 -27.08 7.82 -43.69
N LEU A 858 -26.38 8.79 -44.30
CA LEU A 858 -26.95 9.75 -45.23
C LEU A 858 -27.50 9.06 -46.50
N ILE A 859 -26.77 8.09 -47.07
CA ILE A 859 -27.24 7.34 -48.25
C ILE A 859 -28.59 6.67 -47.94
N TRP A 860 -28.67 5.95 -46.83
CA TRP A 860 -29.89 5.27 -46.40
C TRP A 860 -31.03 6.23 -46.08
N GLU A 861 -30.73 7.37 -45.45
CA GLU A 861 -31.70 8.44 -45.20
C GLU A 861 -32.26 8.99 -46.52
N ARG A 862 -31.40 9.36 -47.48
CA ARG A 862 -31.81 9.92 -48.78
C ARG A 862 -32.60 8.91 -49.61
N LEU A 863 -32.21 7.64 -49.52
CA LEU A 863 -32.91 6.57 -50.21
C LEU A 863 -34.33 6.37 -49.65
N ALA A 864 -34.48 6.37 -48.32
CA ALA A 864 -35.80 6.31 -47.68
C ALA A 864 -36.69 7.50 -48.06
N MET A 865 -36.14 8.72 -48.13
CA MET A 865 -36.86 9.91 -48.61
C MET A 865 -37.36 9.74 -50.05
N ARG A 866 -36.51 9.28 -50.96
CA ARG A 866 -36.90 9.05 -52.36
C ARG A 866 -38.01 8.01 -52.50
N ARG A 867 -37.94 6.93 -51.73
CA ARG A 867 -38.96 5.88 -51.74
C ARG A 867 -40.32 6.35 -51.18
N LEU A 868 -40.33 7.43 -50.40
CA LEU A 868 -41.54 8.15 -49.97
C LEU A 868 -41.98 9.25 -50.95
N GLY A 869 -41.35 9.37 -52.12
CA GLY A 869 -41.62 10.43 -53.09
C GLY A 869 -41.09 11.81 -52.69
N GLN A 870 -40.23 11.89 -51.67
CA GLN A 870 -39.65 13.14 -51.20
C GLN A 870 -38.35 13.46 -51.95
N THR A 871 -38.06 14.75 -52.12
CA THR A 871 -36.80 15.21 -52.70
C THR A 871 -35.74 15.30 -51.60
N PRO A 872 -34.66 14.49 -51.64
CA PRO A 872 -33.62 14.52 -50.62
C PRO A 872 -32.81 15.84 -50.66
N PRO A 873 -32.45 16.43 -49.51
CA PRO A 873 -31.56 17.59 -49.48
C PRO A 873 -30.11 17.19 -49.78
N LEU A 874 -29.34 18.15 -50.31
CA LEU A 874 -27.92 17.97 -50.59
C LEU A 874 -27.10 18.01 -49.29
N ALA A 875 -26.22 17.03 -49.08
CA ALA A 875 -25.32 17.01 -47.94
C ALA A 875 -24.31 18.18 -47.98
N SER A 876 -24.10 18.81 -46.82
CA SER A 876 -23.11 19.86 -46.60
C SER A 876 -22.45 19.68 -45.22
N PRO A 877 -21.10 19.58 -45.14
CA PRO A 877 -20.15 19.40 -46.23
C PRO A 877 -20.34 18.04 -46.91
N ARG A 878 -19.83 17.91 -48.13
CA ARG A 878 -19.97 16.69 -48.92
C ARG A 878 -18.98 15.62 -48.43
N PRO A 879 -19.45 14.40 -48.13
CA PRO A 879 -18.57 13.27 -47.88
C PRO A 879 -17.66 13.00 -49.08
N THR A 880 -16.41 12.62 -48.81
CA THR A 880 -15.39 12.29 -49.82
C THR A 880 -15.25 10.78 -50.02
N GLY A 881 -14.54 10.36 -51.08
CA GLY A 881 -14.30 8.95 -51.38
C GLY A 881 -15.54 8.23 -51.92
N TRP A 882 -15.46 6.89 -51.98
CA TRP A 882 -16.48 6.05 -52.59
C TRP A 882 -17.91 6.24 -52.03
N PRO A 883 -18.14 6.27 -50.69
CA PRO A 883 -19.47 6.55 -50.14
C PRO A 883 -19.99 7.95 -50.55
N GLY A 884 -19.11 8.93 -50.76
CA GLY A 884 -19.47 10.25 -51.26
C GLY A 884 -20.00 10.22 -52.70
N HIS A 885 -19.43 9.37 -53.55
CA HIS A 885 -19.92 9.16 -54.93
C HIS A 885 -21.29 8.48 -54.94
N LEU A 886 -21.50 7.46 -54.09
CA LEU A 886 -22.81 6.82 -53.91
C LEU A 886 -23.86 7.80 -53.39
N LEU A 887 -23.51 8.65 -52.41
CA LEU A 887 -24.42 9.69 -51.94
C LEU A 887 -24.74 10.71 -53.04
N ALA A 888 -23.76 11.10 -53.85
CA ALA A 888 -23.99 12.00 -54.99
C ALA A 888 -24.94 11.38 -56.04
N LEU A 889 -24.82 10.07 -56.29
CA LEU A 889 -25.74 9.32 -57.14
C LEU A 889 -27.16 9.34 -56.57
N VAL A 890 -27.31 9.01 -55.28
CA VAL A 890 -28.63 9.03 -54.61
C VAL A 890 -29.18 10.46 -54.52
N GLU A 891 -28.37 11.50 -54.43
CA GLU A 891 -28.83 12.90 -54.47
C GLU A 891 -29.15 13.40 -55.89
N GLY A 892 -28.85 12.62 -56.94
CA GLY A 892 -29.07 12.99 -58.35
C GLY A 892 -28.02 13.97 -58.90
N ARG A 893 -26.86 14.07 -58.25
CA ARG A 893 -25.72 14.90 -58.66
C ARG A 893 -24.70 14.16 -59.52
N LEU A 894 -24.80 12.83 -59.61
CA LEU A 894 -23.93 11.97 -60.38
C LEU A 894 -24.79 11.07 -61.27
N ALA A 895 -24.50 11.02 -62.57
CA ALA A 895 -25.25 10.17 -63.51
C ALA A 895 -24.75 8.71 -63.47
N GLU A 896 -25.61 7.75 -63.82
CA GLU A 896 -25.25 6.32 -63.81
C GLU A 896 -23.97 5.99 -64.62
N PRO A 897 -23.78 6.47 -65.87
CA PRO A 897 -22.58 6.14 -66.64
C PRO A 897 -21.29 6.59 -65.95
N GLU A 898 -21.31 7.75 -65.30
CA GLU A 898 -20.17 8.30 -64.56
C GLU A 898 -19.91 7.50 -63.28
N ALA A 899 -20.97 7.14 -62.54
CA ALA A 899 -20.86 6.31 -61.34
C ALA A 899 -20.27 4.92 -61.63
N ARG A 900 -20.59 4.33 -62.80
CA ARG A 900 -20.01 3.06 -63.25
C ARG A 900 -18.51 3.15 -63.51
N VAL A 901 -18.03 4.26 -64.06
CA VAL A 901 -16.59 4.49 -64.28
C VAL A 901 -15.87 4.57 -62.94
N LEU A 902 -16.39 5.36 -62.01
CA LEU A 902 -15.83 5.53 -60.67
C LEU A 902 -15.76 4.22 -59.88
N ALA A 903 -16.75 3.32 -60.05
CA ALA A 903 -16.76 2.00 -59.41
C ALA A 903 -15.66 1.03 -59.90
N MET A 904 -14.91 1.40 -60.93
CA MET A 904 -13.84 0.56 -61.50
C MET A 904 -12.43 1.03 -61.12
N GLU A 905 -12.28 2.17 -60.45
CA GLU A 905 -10.97 2.80 -60.18
C GLU A 905 -10.13 2.07 -59.13
N GLY A 906 -10.73 1.30 -58.23
CA GLY A 906 -10.06 0.73 -57.05
C GLY A 906 -9.18 -0.53 -57.24
N GLY A 907 -9.21 -1.18 -58.41
CA GLY A 907 -8.51 -2.46 -58.67
C GLY A 907 -8.99 -3.66 -57.84
N GLY A 908 -8.86 -4.88 -58.37
CA GLY A 908 -9.10 -6.14 -57.62
C GLY A 908 -10.44 -6.24 -56.89
N ASP A 909 -10.38 -6.61 -55.60
CA ASP A 909 -11.56 -6.77 -54.73
C ASP A 909 -12.28 -5.45 -54.50
N THR A 910 -11.54 -4.34 -54.40
CA THR A 910 -12.10 -2.99 -54.17
C THR A 910 -13.06 -2.58 -55.29
N ALA A 911 -12.65 -2.74 -56.55
CA ALA A 911 -13.53 -2.45 -57.69
C ALA A 911 -14.75 -3.39 -57.73
N THR A 912 -14.60 -4.64 -57.26
CA THR A 912 -15.74 -5.57 -57.17
C THR A 912 -16.74 -5.16 -56.09
N GLY A 913 -16.25 -4.70 -54.93
CA GLY A 913 -17.05 -4.16 -53.84
C GLY A 913 -17.84 -2.91 -54.26
N GLN A 914 -17.14 -1.96 -54.86
CA GLN A 914 -17.76 -0.72 -55.36
C GLN A 914 -18.86 -1.03 -56.40
N ARG A 915 -18.65 -1.99 -57.29
CA ARG A 915 -19.71 -2.44 -58.22
C ARG A 915 -20.90 -3.06 -57.50
N CYS A 916 -20.66 -3.89 -56.48
CA CYS A 916 -21.74 -4.51 -55.69
C CYS A 916 -22.65 -3.42 -55.09
N GLU A 917 -22.05 -2.44 -54.41
CA GLU A 917 -22.77 -1.33 -53.82
C GLU A 917 -23.47 -0.47 -54.87
N LEU A 918 -22.77 -0.09 -55.94
CA LEU A 918 -23.34 0.71 -57.02
C LEU A 918 -24.60 0.07 -57.59
N PHE A 919 -24.54 -1.23 -57.93
CA PHE A 919 -25.68 -1.94 -58.50
C PHE A 919 -26.84 -2.04 -57.52
N PHE A 920 -26.57 -2.27 -56.24
CA PHE A 920 -27.63 -2.25 -55.24
C PHE A 920 -28.32 -0.88 -55.14
N TYR A 921 -27.56 0.20 -55.02
CA TYR A 921 -28.14 1.53 -54.89
C TYR A 921 -28.85 2.00 -56.18
N LEU A 922 -28.36 1.62 -57.37
CA LEU A 922 -29.09 1.83 -58.62
C LEU A 922 -30.41 1.05 -58.63
N ALA A 923 -30.43 -0.19 -58.14
CA ALA A 923 -31.66 -0.98 -58.04
C ALA A 923 -32.70 -0.30 -57.14
N GLU A 924 -32.27 0.20 -55.98
CA GLU A 924 -33.12 0.92 -55.03
C GLU A 924 -33.67 2.24 -55.61
N LEU A 925 -32.87 2.97 -56.39
CA LEU A 925 -33.33 4.18 -57.10
C LEU A 925 -34.39 3.85 -58.17
N GLN A 926 -34.22 2.76 -58.91
CA GLN A 926 -35.22 2.32 -59.89
C GLN A 926 -36.50 1.82 -59.21
N GLN A 927 -36.39 1.16 -58.05
CA GLN A 927 -37.54 0.83 -57.21
C GLN A 927 -38.30 2.08 -56.77
N ALA A 928 -37.60 3.11 -56.30
CA ALA A 928 -38.22 4.38 -55.92
C ALA A 928 -38.89 5.10 -57.11
N ALA A 929 -38.38 4.91 -58.33
CA ALA A 929 -38.95 5.43 -59.57
C ALA A 929 -40.10 4.58 -60.15
N GLY A 930 -40.43 3.43 -59.52
CA GLY A 930 -41.47 2.51 -59.98
C GLY A 930 -41.04 1.53 -61.09
N ASP A 931 -39.78 1.55 -61.54
CA ASP A 931 -39.26 0.60 -62.53
C ASP A 931 -38.71 -0.67 -61.87
N SER A 932 -39.64 -1.53 -61.46
CA SER A 932 -39.30 -2.83 -60.86
C SER A 932 -38.50 -3.74 -61.78
N ARG A 933 -38.70 -3.66 -63.11
CA ARG A 933 -38.02 -4.56 -64.05
C ARG A 933 -36.54 -4.24 -64.14
N THR A 934 -36.19 -2.96 -64.23
CA THR A 934 -34.79 -2.52 -64.26
C THR A 934 -34.14 -2.71 -62.89
N ALA A 935 -34.86 -2.46 -61.80
CA ALA A 935 -34.38 -2.74 -60.46
C ALA A 935 -33.96 -4.20 -60.26
N MET A 936 -34.78 -5.17 -60.70
CA MET A 936 -34.43 -6.60 -60.58
C MET A 936 -33.14 -6.97 -61.34
N ARG A 937 -32.85 -6.32 -62.48
CA ARG A 937 -31.58 -6.55 -63.19
C ARG A 937 -30.40 -6.03 -62.39
N PHE A 938 -30.52 -4.85 -61.78
CA PHE A 938 -29.47 -4.29 -60.95
C PHE A 938 -29.26 -5.08 -59.66
N TYR A 939 -30.31 -5.57 -59.01
CA TYR A 939 -30.13 -6.51 -57.88
C TYR A 939 -29.42 -7.79 -58.30
N GLN A 940 -29.74 -8.35 -59.47
CA GLN A 940 -29.02 -9.53 -59.99
C GLN A 940 -27.54 -9.21 -60.21
N GLN A 941 -27.22 -8.05 -60.81
CA GLN A 941 -25.83 -7.61 -61.02
C GLN A 941 -25.07 -7.41 -59.69
N ALA A 942 -25.74 -6.93 -58.64
CA ALA A 942 -25.14 -6.84 -57.30
C ALA A 942 -24.85 -8.24 -56.73
N VAL A 943 -25.78 -9.20 -56.87
CA VAL A 943 -25.60 -10.58 -56.41
C VAL A 943 -24.53 -11.33 -57.21
N ASP A 944 -24.41 -11.06 -58.51
CA ASP A 944 -23.41 -11.68 -59.39
C ASP A 944 -21.97 -11.34 -59.00
N THR A 945 -21.75 -10.28 -58.20
CA THR A 945 -20.43 -9.97 -57.62
C THR A 945 -19.96 -11.01 -56.60
N GLN A 946 -20.89 -11.77 -56.00
CA GLN A 946 -20.62 -12.80 -54.99
C GLN A 946 -19.87 -12.29 -53.75
N LEU A 947 -19.98 -10.99 -53.44
CA LEU A 947 -19.38 -10.38 -52.25
C LEU A 947 -20.35 -10.42 -51.07
N THR A 948 -20.46 -11.58 -50.44
CA THR A 948 -21.42 -11.87 -49.37
C THR A 948 -21.21 -11.05 -48.09
N GLU A 949 -20.03 -10.49 -47.89
CA GLU A 949 -19.69 -9.58 -46.79
C GLU A 949 -20.31 -8.17 -46.92
N PHE A 950 -20.86 -7.82 -48.08
CA PHE A 950 -21.53 -6.53 -48.28
C PHE A 950 -23.01 -6.64 -47.93
N VAL A 951 -23.52 -5.67 -47.15
CA VAL A 951 -24.94 -5.57 -46.78
C VAL A 951 -25.80 -5.49 -48.04
N GLU A 952 -25.33 -4.75 -49.03
CA GLU A 952 -25.93 -4.52 -50.34
C GLU A 952 -26.16 -5.83 -51.11
N HIS A 953 -25.19 -6.76 -51.07
CA HIS A 953 -25.33 -8.09 -51.66
C HIS A 953 -26.44 -8.89 -50.97
N GLY A 954 -26.43 -8.94 -49.63
CA GLY A 954 -27.44 -9.63 -48.84
C GLY A 954 -28.85 -9.11 -49.09
N MET A 955 -29.00 -7.78 -49.13
CA MET A 955 -30.28 -7.11 -49.40
C MET A 955 -30.78 -7.31 -50.82
N ALA A 956 -29.89 -7.23 -51.83
CA ALA A 956 -30.22 -7.53 -53.22
C ALA A 956 -30.76 -8.96 -53.37
N ARG A 957 -30.11 -9.93 -52.72
CA ARG A 957 -30.55 -11.34 -52.70
C ARG A 957 -31.95 -11.49 -52.10
N LEU A 958 -32.23 -10.81 -50.99
CA LEU A 958 -33.56 -10.84 -50.35
C LEU A 958 -34.63 -10.15 -51.21
N ALA A 959 -34.28 -9.10 -51.96
CA ALA A 959 -35.20 -8.43 -52.89
C ALA A 959 -35.57 -9.36 -54.06
N LEU A 960 -34.59 -10.04 -54.66
CA LEU A 960 -34.82 -11.04 -55.71
C LEU A 960 -35.67 -12.22 -55.22
N LYS A 961 -35.39 -12.73 -54.01
CA LYS A 961 -36.18 -13.81 -53.39
C LYS A 961 -37.65 -13.42 -53.21
N ARG A 962 -37.92 -12.19 -52.75
CA ARG A 962 -39.28 -11.67 -52.59
C ARG A 962 -40.00 -11.49 -53.93
N ALA A 963 -39.31 -10.98 -54.95
CA ALA A 963 -39.86 -10.85 -56.30
C ALA A 963 -40.15 -12.22 -56.96
N GLY A 964 -39.37 -13.25 -56.65
CA GLY A 964 -39.59 -14.62 -57.10
C GLY A 964 -40.73 -15.35 -56.38
N ALA A 965 -41.01 -15.01 -55.12
CA ALA A 965 -42.13 -15.57 -54.35
C ALA A 965 -43.48 -14.87 -54.63
N ALA A 966 -43.46 -13.69 -55.26
CA ALA A 966 -44.63 -12.91 -55.67
C ALA A 966 -45.09 -13.17 -57.12
N ARG A 967 -44.40 -14.10 -57.82
CA ARG A 967 -44.80 -14.66 -59.13
C ARG A 967 -45.41 -16.03 -58.90
#